data_AF-A0A7R8X4V0-F1
#
_entry.id   AF-A0A7R8X4V0-F1
#
_cell.length_a   1.000
_cell.length_b   1.000
_cell.length_c   1.000
_cell.angle_alpha   90.00
_cell.angle_beta   90.00
_cell.angle_gamma   90.00
#
_symmetry.space_group_name_H-M   'P 1'
#
loop_
_entity.id
_entity.type
_entity.pdbx_description
1 polymer ?
#
loop_
_entity_poly.entity_id
_entity_poly.type
_entity_poly.pdbx_seq_one_letter_code
_entity_poly.pdbx_strand_id
1 'polypeptide(L)'
;MLSLKLPAVFLLLSCSIGIGECMKERDISILVHFYKDLVNHGLPSTYTIPEVVQQLRKIFFLEQELRIGCIICTTTAELVIDQILSGTPPEDLTSVIEGLCELFGQEPVVCEGLVYLFAPIIYYVVQNGQINVPLFCNLVADSECTLDEPPGHDWELELPDIPKPNISLEIPVRIFIITNQNDPPRLKIIHLTDTHFDPEYEEGSNANCGLYLCCQSKNGPAPTPEEAAGKYGDYRSCDAPLITVQKTLEHVAQTHPDADIILWTGDQPPHDIWDQSIEENVATTNVTVALMKEYFPSTPIFPVVGNHEAWPVNIYTPEFVPEEEFSADWLYNALWANWMDWLPGDQAANVQHGAYYSVAALPGLRIITINNMFCYALNWFLWMDLNIPDPDNHLQWLINELQAAETANEKVWILGHIPPGSTDCLPTWSRNYRRIINRYENTVVGQFFGHTHDDEYLVFYDMDDPERAINVGYVGPSITPYSYVNPSYRVYYADASPENPTYAIIDHETWTFNLDEANLSGEPNWYLLYDARTAYGLPNLQPGSWSDLAFAMAQDDALFEEFWRYRHRESSSPDIQECDAECRTSTLCFLVRADSRECMKEKDITSLVHLYKDLVKEGLPTKYTILEVTKQLRNIFFPERELRIDCFLCEPTANLYIDLINGGMSEEELEEAAMGLCDLFGQEPIVCEGLISAFVPIAIYIVLNGQLNVPLFCNLVAGSECTLDEPPGFDWEVELPDIPKPNISSIIPDDPPRLKIVHLTDTHFDPEYAEGANANCGLYHCCQSKNGPAPTPEEAAGKFGDYRDCDSPLITVRKTLEHVVQTHPDADIIIWTGDQPPHDVWDQSMQENLGIINITVAVMKEYFPTTPIFPVVGNHEAWPVNVFSPEYVLEEDFSTDWLYNALWANWMDWLPEDQASNVQHGAYYSVAALPGLRIITINNMFCYINNWFMWQDLSIPDPDNHLQWLINELQAAELADEKVWILGHIPPGDTDCLPTWSHNYRRIISRYEHTVMGQFFGHTHEDEFIVFYDPEDPERAINVGYVGPSMTPYSYVNPSYRVYYADASPENPTYAIIDHETWTFNLDEANLSGEPNWYRLYEARATYGLPNLQPESWSDLAFAIAQDDALFAEFWMYLHRNSSSPDIQECDVECKTSQLCFLVRADSSDLTQCDAITGSIRQA
;
A
#
# COMPACT_ATOMS: atom_id res chain seq x y z
N MET A 1 -7.44 21.32 -10.75
CA MET A 1 -8.00 19.98 -11.04
C MET A 1 -8.91 19.42 -9.95
N LEU A 2 -8.57 19.50 -8.66
CA LEU A 2 -9.45 18.96 -7.59
C LEU A 2 -10.84 19.61 -7.52
N SER A 3 -11.06 20.82 -8.07
CA SER A 3 -12.36 21.52 -8.03
C SER A 3 -13.43 20.97 -9.00
N LEU A 4 -13.05 20.18 -10.02
CA LEU A 4 -13.96 19.66 -11.06
C LEU A 4 -14.54 18.26 -10.74
N LYS A 5 -13.93 17.50 -9.82
CA LYS A 5 -14.41 16.17 -9.39
C LYS A 5 -15.56 16.23 -8.37
N LEU A 6 -15.76 17.38 -7.71
CA LEU A 6 -16.72 17.55 -6.62
C LEU A 6 -18.21 17.24 -6.94
N PRO A 7 -18.79 17.56 -8.11
CA PRO A 7 -20.25 17.54 -8.27
C PRO A 7 -20.85 16.12 -8.28
N ALA A 8 -20.09 15.14 -8.78
CA ALA A 8 -20.49 13.73 -8.83
C ALA A 8 -20.30 13.03 -7.47
N VAL A 9 -19.28 13.42 -6.72
CA VAL A 9 -19.01 12.94 -5.35
C VAL A 9 -20.22 13.24 -4.46
N PHE A 10 -20.88 14.40 -4.58
CA PHE A 10 -21.96 14.81 -3.66
C PHE A 10 -23.25 13.97 -3.65
N LEU A 11 -23.57 13.22 -4.70
CA LEU A 11 -24.81 12.41 -4.70
C LEU A 11 -24.67 11.03 -4.05
N LEU A 12 -23.44 10.55 -3.87
CA LEU A 12 -23.16 9.30 -3.17
C LEU A 12 -22.20 9.47 -1.99
N LEU A 13 -21.44 10.55 -1.91
CA LEU A 13 -20.24 10.66 -1.08
C LEU A 13 -20.13 12.03 -0.47
N SER A 14 -20.38 12.04 0.83
CA SER A 14 -20.28 13.23 1.63
C SER A 14 -19.17 12.95 2.64
N CYS A 15 -17.93 13.04 2.16
CA CYS A 15 -16.64 13.17 2.85
C CYS A 15 -15.54 12.92 1.82
N SER A 16 -14.60 13.86 1.65
CA SER A 16 -13.16 13.63 1.40
C SER A 16 -12.42 14.86 0.87
N ILE A 17 -13.08 15.96 0.44
CA ILE A 17 -12.35 16.99 -0.35
C ILE A 17 -12.67 18.42 0.08
N GLY A 18 -12.42 18.75 1.35
CA GLY A 18 -12.62 20.11 1.83
C GLY A 18 -12.23 20.38 3.27
N ILE A 19 -11.02 20.00 3.70
CA ILE A 19 -10.48 20.44 5.00
C ILE A 19 -9.09 21.10 4.79
N GLY A 20 -9.06 22.10 3.92
CA GLY A 20 -8.09 23.19 4.02
C GLY A 20 -8.73 24.35 4.79
N GLU A 21 -8.34 24.54 6.05
CA GLU A 21 -8.74 25.64 6.94
C GLU A 21 -10.05 25.49 7.75
N CYS A 22 -10.05 24.75 8.88
CA CYS A 22 -10.62 25.24 10.17
C CYS A 22 -10.50 24.27 11.39
N MET A 23 -9.68 24.68 12.37
CA MET A 23 -9.87 24.57 13.84
C MET A 23 -9.54 23.26 14.63
N LYS A 24 -9.08 23.50 15.88
CA LYS A 24 -8.37 22.62 16.85
C LYS A 24 -9.24 21.84 17.86
N GLU A 25 -8.75 20.64 18.22
CA GLU A 25 -8.84 19.82 19.47
C GLU A 25 -10.21 19.51 20.15
N ARG A 26 -10.64 18.21 20.19
CA ARG A 26 -10.89 17.34 21.39
C ARG A 26 -11.93 16.18 21.21
N ASP A 27 -11.61 15.03 21.84
CA ASP A 27 -12.41 13.90 22.43
C ASP A 27 -13.34 13.00 21.55
N ILE A 28 -13.00 11.69 21.44
CA ILE A 28 -13.48 10.68 20.46
C ILE A 28 -14.57 9.69 20.98
N SER A 29 -14.88 9.67 22.28
CA SER A 29 -15.65 8.56 22.90
C SER A 29 -17.12 8.37 22.47
N ILE A 30 -17.71 9.33 21.74
CA ILE A 30 -19.15 9.31 21.38
C ILE A 30 -19.41 8.65 20.02
N LEU A 31 -18.41 8.64 19.12
CA LEU A 31 -18.53 8.11 17.75
C LEU A 31 -18.70 6.59 17.72
N VAL A 32 -17.91 5.89 18.54
CA VAL A 32 -17.89 4.41 18.64
C VAL A 32 -19.22 3.87 19.14
N HIS A 33 -19.94 4.63 19.97
CA HIS A 33 -21.24 4.21 20.49
C HIS A 33 -22.38 4.33 19.46
N PHE A 34 -22.35 5.36 18.60
CA PHE A 34 -23.35 5.52 17.54
C PHE A 34 -23.14 4.51 16.40
N TYR A 35 -21.87 4.22 16.07
CA TYR A 35 -21.48 3.23 15.07
C TYR A 35 -21.84 1.79 15.47
N LYS A 36 -21.58 1.40 16.74
CA LYS A 36 -21.95 0.07 17.26
C LYS A 36 -23.46 -0.17 17.22
N ASP A 37 -24.30 0.86 17.37
CA ASP A 37 -25.75 0.72 17.25
C ASP A 37 -26.23 0.57 15.79
N LEU A 38 -25.52 1.16 14.83
CA LEU A 38 -25.91 1.18 13.41
C LEU A 38 -25.53 -0.12 12.69
N VAL A 39 -24.34 -0.65 12.98
CA VAL A 39 -23.81 -1.91 12.42
C VAL A 39 -24.53 -3.13 12.98
N ASN A 40 -24.86 -3.12 14.28
CA ASN A 40 -25.41 -4.31 14.94
C ASN A 40 -26.92 -4.50 14.76
N HIS A 41 -27.68 -3.47 14.41
CA HIS A 41 -29.15 -3.53 14.44
C HIS A 41 -29.83 -3.25 13.11
N GLY A 42 -29.09 -2.77 12.09
CA GLY A 42 -29.67 -2.16 10.89
C GLY A 42 -30.51 -0.93 11.23
N LEU A 43 -30.75 -0.01 10.29
CA LEU A 43 -31.66 1.11 10.53
C LEU A 43 -33.06 0.58 10.89
N PRO A 44 -33.56 0.78 12.12
CA PRO A 44 -34.94 0.45 12.43
C PRO A 44 -35.86 1.23 11.51
N SER A 45 -36.94 0.62 11.00
CA SER A 45 -37.96 1.24 10.14
C SER A 45 -38.73 2.41 10.80
N THR A 46 -38.20 2.99 11.88
CA THR A 46 -38.77 4.03 12.73
C THR A 46 -37.92 5.29 12.80
N TYR A 47 -36.68 5.29 12.30
CA TYR A 47 -35.91 6.54 12.17
C TYR A 47 -36.32 7.26 10.91
N THR A 48 -36.60 8.56 11.04
CA THR A 48 -36.83 9.43 9.89
C THR A 48 -35.49 10.01 9.45
N ILE A 49 -35.27 10.10 8.14
CA ILE A 49 -34.08 10.70 7.50
C ILE A 49 -33.59 12.01 8.17
N PRO A 50 -34.47 12.95 8.57
CA PRO A 50 -34.05 14.16 9.29
C PRO A 50 -33.39 13.92 10.65
N GLU A 51 -33.71 12.82 11.33
CA GLU A 51 -33.12 12.46 12.63
C GLU A 51 -31.70 11.92 12.48
N VAL A 52 -31.39 11.24 11.36
CA VAL A 52 -30.04 10.76 11.03
C VAL A 52 -29.13 11.93 10.65
N VAL A 53 -29.62 12.84 9.80
CA VAL A 53 -28.90 14.08 9.43
C VAL A 53 -28.65 14.98 10.65
N GLN A 54 -29.58 15.02 11.62
CA GLN A 54 -29.41 15.77 12.86
C GLN A 54 -28.40 15.14 13.84
N GLN A 55 -28.18 13.82 13.78
CA GLN A 55 -27.14 13.12 14.54
C GLN A 55 -25.76 13.36 13.90
N LEU A 56 -25.65 13.25 12.57
CA LEU A 56 -24.43 13.55 11.80
C LEU A 56 -23.99 15.02 11.97
N ARG A 57 -24.93 15.97 12.04
CA ARG A 57 -24.67 17.40 12.36
C ARG A 57 -23.99 17.66 13.71
N LYS A 58 -24.04 16.72 14.66
CA LYS A 58 -23.37 16.85 15.97
C LYS A 58 -21.97 16.23 16.02
N ILE A 59 -21.57 15.54 14.95
CA ILE A 59 -20.47 14.58 14.93
C ILE A 59 -19.26 15.08 14.13
N PHE A 60 -19.45 15.94 13.13
CA PHE A 60 -18.36 16.41 12.27
C PHE A 60 -17.47 17.43 12.99
N PHE A 61 -16.21 17.07 13.30
CA PHE A 61 -14.97 17.88 13.23
C PHE A 61 -13.75 17.09 13.78
N LEU A 62 -13.02 16.32 12.95
CA LEU A 62 -11.70 15.73 13.26
C LEU A 62 -10.87 15.45 11.98
N GLU A 63 -9.57 15.79 11.99
CA GLU A 63 -8.53 15.53 10.96
C GLU A 63 -7.92 14.11 11.10
N GLN A 64 -8.02 13.27 10.05
CA GLN A 64 -7.12 12.15 9.67
C GLN A 64 -7.55 11.67 8.26
N GLU A 65 -6.95 12.16 7.17
CA GLU A 65 -7.65 12.22 5.87
C GLU A 65 -7.42 11.14 4.80
N LEU A 66 -6.59 10.10 4.94
CA LEU A 66 -6.43 9.13 3.83
C LEU A 66 -7.34 7.89 3.89
N ARG A 67 -7.44 7.16 5.02
CA ARG A 67 -8.36 5.98 5.11
C ARG A 67 -9.83 6.33 5.40
N ILE A 68 -10.09 7.49 6.02
CA ILE A 68 -11.45 7.94 6.31
C ILE A 68 -12.19 8.26 5.01
N GLY A 69 -11.49 8.84 4.02
CA GLY A 69 -12.09 9.14 2.73
C GLY A 69 -12.62 7.89 2.04
N CYS A 70 -11.82 6.81 2.00
CA CYS A 70 -12.26 5.54 1.40
C CYS A 70 -13.45 4.96 2.15
N ILE A 71 -13.36 4.87 3.48
CA ILE A 71 -14.42 4.27 4.30
C ILE A 71 -15.73 5.06 4.18
N ILE A 72 -15.66 6.39 4.21
CA ILE A 72 -16.88 7.19 4.09
C ILE A 72 -17.40 7.14 2.66
N CYS A 73 -16.51 7.11 1.67
CA CYS A 73 -16.89 6.91 0.29
C CYS A 73 -17.67 5.59 0.12
N THR A 74 -17.06 4.46 0.49
CA THR A 74 -17.64 3.13 0.28
C THR A 74 -18.93 2.96 1.06
N THR A 75 -18.94 3.38 2.34
CA THR A 75 -20.12 3.27 3.20
C THR A 75 -21.29 4.13 2.70
N THR A 76 -21.03 5.35 2.24
CA THR A 76 -22.11 6.26 1.78
C THR A 76 -22.65 5.79 0.43
N ALA A 77 -21.78 5.35 -0.48
CA ALA A 77 -22.17 4.79 -1.76
C ALA A 77 -23.05 3.53 -1.59
N GLU A 78 -22.61 2.58 -0.75
CA GLU A 78 -23.36 1.35 -0.45
C GLU A 78 -24.72 1.65 0.18
N LEU A 79 -24.78 2.58 1.14
CA LEU A 79 -26.03 2.97 1.78
C LEU A 79 -27.03 3.55 0.77
N VAL A 80 -26.59 4.43 -0.12
CA VAL A 80 -27.47 5.03 -1.13
C VAL A 80 -27.92 3.98 -2.16
N ILE A 81 -27.01 3.12 -2.60
CA ILE A 81 -27.33 1.99 -3.49
C ILE A 81 -28.41 1.10 -2.87
N ASP A 82 -28.24 0.70 -1.61
CA ASP A 82 -29.20 -0.13 -0.88
C ASP A 82 -30.57 0.55 -0.74
N GLN A 83 -30.60 1.85 -0.44
CA GLN A 83 -31.86 2.61 -0.34
C GLN A 83 -32.61 2.64 -1.67
N ILE A 84 -31.91 2.90 -2.78
CA ILE A 84 -32.49 2.90 -4.13
C ILE A 84 -33.03 1.50 -4.47
N LEU A 85 -32.24 0.44 -4.23
CA LEU A 85 -32.63 -0.94 -4.51
C LEU A 85 -33.78 -1.43 -3.61
N SER A 86 -33.92 -0.87 -2.40
CA SER A 86 -35.03 -1.16 -1.48
C SER A 86 -36.36 -0.50 -1.86
N GLY A 87 -36.36 0.41 -2.84
CA GLY A 87 -37.55 1.09 -3.36
C GLY A 87 -37.94 2.35 -2.59
N THR A 88 -36.99 3.00 -1.89
CA THR A 88 -37.20 4.29 -1.21
C THR A 88 -37.57 5.37 -2.22
N PRO A 89 -38.70 6.10 -2.09
CA PRO A 89 -39.11 7.08 -3.09
C PRO A 89 -38.00 8.11 -3.40
N PRO A 90 -37.76 8.48 -4.68
CA PRO A 90 -36.71 9.44 -5.05
C PRO A 90 -36.81 10.76 -4.27
N GLU A 91 -38.02 11.23 -4.00
CA GLU A 91 -38.27 12.46 -3.21
C GLU A 91 -37.72 12.41 -1.78
N ASP A 92 -37.70 11.22 -1.16
CA ASP A 92 -37.19 11.05 0.20
C ASP A 92 -35.65 11.03 0.18
N LEU A 93 -35.06 10.41 -0.83
CA LEU A 93 -33.60 10.31 -1.00
C LEU A 93 -32.97 11.66 -1.40
N THR A 94 -33.61 12.42 -2.28
CA THR A 94 -33.18 13.78 -2.69
C THR A 94 -32.99 14.68 -1.47
N SER A 95 -33.92 14.66 -0.51
CA SER A 95 -33.80 15.47 0.72
C SER A 95 -32.64 15.06 1.63
N VAL A 96 -32.25 13.78 1.61
CA VAL A 96 -31.06 13.28 2.33
C VAL A 96 -29.81 13.84 1.69
N ILE A 97 -29.70 13.71 0.36
CA ILE A 97 -28.51 14.05 -0.40
C ILE A 97 -28.27 15.56 -0.35
N GLU A 98 -29.32 16.37 -0.48
CA GLU A 98 -29.24 17.83 -0.26
C GLU A 98 -28.75 18.16 1.15
N GLY A 99 -29.33 17.52 2.18
CA GLY A 99 -28.94 17.74 3.57
C GLY A 99 -27.51 17.29 3.91
N LEU A 100 -27.01 16.25 3.24
CA LEU A 100 -25.61 15.83 3.31
C LEU A 100 -24.73 16.83 2.58
N CYS A 101 -25.04 17.22 1.35
CA CYS A 101 -24.29 18.23 0.61
C CYS A 101 -24.11 19.55 1.41
N GLU A 102 -25.16 20.05 2.04
CA GLU A 102 -25.09 21.21 2.94
C GLU A 102 -24.21 20.97 4.19
N LEU A 103 -24.24 19.76 4.74
CA LEU A 103 -23.45 19.38 5.92
C LEU A 103 -21.94 19.50 5.66
N PHE A 104 -21.50 19.25 4.42
CA PHE A 104 -20.10 19.35 4.00
C PHE A 104 -19.72 20.73 3.48
N GLY A 105 -20.46 21.76 3.88
CA GLY A 105 -20.07 23.16 3.67
C GLY A 105 -20.43 23.72 2.31
N GLN A 106 -21.24 23.02 1.51
CA GLN A 106 -21.74 23.54 0.24
C GLN A 106 -22.98 24.43 0.44
N GLU A 107 -23.13 25.41 -0.45
CA GLU A 107 -24.28 26.32 -0.42
C GLU A 107 -25.56 25.59 -0.87
N PRO A 108 -26.70 25.78 -0.17
CA PRO A 108 -27.94 25.05 -0.44
C PRO A 108 -28.41 25.10 -1.89
N VAL A 109 -28.22 26.23 -2.58
CA VAL A 109 -28.61 26.42 -3.98
C VAL A 109 -27.83 25.51 -4.93
N VAL A 110 -26.56 25.23 -4.60
CA VAL A 110 -25.71 24.34 -5.39
C VAL A 110 -26.14 22.90 -5.16
N CYS A 111 -26.40 22.53 -3.92
CA CYS A 111 -26.89 21.19 -3.55
C CYS A 111 -28.24 20.88 -4.21
N GLU A 112 -29.22 21.79 -4.12
CA GLU A 112 -30.53 21.64 -4.76
C GLU A 112 -30.38 21.47 -6.28
N GLY A 113 -29.55 22.30 -6.93
CA GLY A 113 -29.31 22.22 -8.36
C GLY A 113 -28.66 20.90 -8.81
N LEU A 114 -27.55 20.50 -8.17
CA LEU A 114 -26.87 19.26 -8.50
C LEU A 114 -27.75 18.03 -8.27
N VAL A 115 -28.48 17.99 -7.14
CA VAL A 115 -29.35 16.86 -6.83
C VAL A 115 -30.51 16.78 -7.80
N TYR A 116 -31.12 17.92 -8.16
CA TYR A 116 -32.16 17.97 -9.17
C TYR A 116 -31.70 17.40 -10.52
N LEU A 117 -30.48 17.72 -10.93
CA LEU A 117 -29.94 17.33 -12.23
C LEU A 117 -29.53 15.85 -12.31
N PHE A 118 -28.82 15.35 -11.29
CA PHE A 118 -28.18 14.03 -11.37
C PHE A 118 -28.96 12.92 -10.66
N ALA A 119 -29.87 13.23 -9.72
CA ALA A 119 -30.60 12.18 -9.00
C ALA A 119 -31.33 11.21 -9.94
N PRO A 120 -32.03 11.64 -11.01
CA PRO A 120 -32.68 10.71 -11.95
C PRO A 120 -31.69 9.75 -12.64
N ILE A 121 -30.50 10.24 -13.00
CA ILE A 121 -29.46 9.47 -13.67
C ILE A 121 -28.89 8.42 -12.72
N ILE A 122 -28.55 8.82 -11.50
CA ILE A 122 -28.01 7.91 -10.48
C ILE A 122 -29.03 6.84 -10.12
N TYR A 123 -30.30 7.23 -9.98
CA TYR A 123 -31.39 6.29 -9.76
C TYR A 123 -31.46 5.24 -10.87
N TYR A 124 -31.37 5.68 -12.12
CA TYR A 124 -31.40 4.81 -13.27
C TYR A 124 -30.18 3.88 -13.33
N VAL A 125 -28.97 4.42 -13.13
CA VAL A 125 -27.71 3.65 -13.14
C VAL A 125 -27.71 2.57 -12.06
N VAL A 126 -28.13 2.91 -10.84
CA VAL A 126 -28.21 1.96 -9.72
C VAL A 126 -29.29 0.90 -9.95
N GLN A 127 -30.46 1.27 -10.49
CA GLN A 127 -31.53 0.31 -10.75
C GLN A 127 -31.22 -0.68 -11.87
N ASN A 128 -30.40 -0.28 -12.84
CA ASN A 128 -30.17 -1.04 -14.06
C ASN A 128 -28.72 -1.54 -14.19
N GLY A 129 -27.86 -1.29 -13.21
CA GLY A 129 -26.43 -1.60 -13.27
C GLY A 129 -25.83 -2.18 -11.99
N GLN A 130 -24.52 -2.47 -12.03
CA GLN A 130 -23.73 -2.98 -10.91
C GLN A 130 -22.49 -2.11 -10.69
N ILE A 131 -22.61 -1.13 -9.79
CA ILE A 131 -21.52 -0.21 -9.48
C ILE A 131 -20.47 -0.94 -8.63
N ASN A 132 -19.23 -0.95 -9.11
CA ASN A 132 -18.12 -1.35 -8.26
C ASN A 132 -17.74 -0.21 -7.31
N VAL A 133 -18.21 -0.28 -6.07
CA VAL A 133 -18.05 0.81 -5.10
C VAL A 133 -16.58 1.11 -4.75
N PRO A 134 -15.69 0.13 -4.49
CA PRO A 134 -14.27 0.41 -4.23
C PRO A 134 -13.56 1.11 -5.40
N LEU A 135 -13.77 0.64 -6.63
CA LEU A 135 -13.19 1.26 -7.83
C LEU A 135 -13.77 2.65 -8.10
N PHE A 136 -15.09 2.82 -7.90
CA PHE A 136 -15.76 4.12 -7.96
C PHE A 136 -15.15 5.09 -6.95
N CYS A 137 -14.95 4.64 -5.71
CA CYS A 137 -14.37 5.45 -4.65
C CYS A 137 -12.91 5.82 -4.89
N ASN A 138 -12.12 4.90 -5.46
CA ASN A 138 -10.75 5.21 -5.83
C ASN A 138 -10.70 6.27 -6.94
N LEU A 139 -11.43 6.08 -8.04
CA LEU A 139 -11.34 6.94 -9.23
C LEU A 139 -12.06 8.29 -9.09
N VAL A 140 -13.21 8.31 -8.40
CA VAL A 140 -14.09 9.49 -8.32
C VAL A 140 -13.81 10.30 -7.05
N ALA A 141 -13.42 9.66 -5.95
CA ALA A 141 -13.19 10.34 -4.66
C ALA A 141 -11.70 10.44 -4.26
N ASP A 142 -10.78 9.95 -5.10
CA ASP A 142 -9.32 10.00 -4.88
C ASP A 142 -8.89 9.46 -3.51
N SER A 143 -9.60 8.42 -3.06
CA SER A 143 -9.65 8.05 -1.65
C SER A 143 -8.68 6.91 -1.27
N GLU A 144 -7.72 6.58 -2.12
CA GLU A 144 -6.77 5.47 -1.96
C GLU A 144 -7.42 4.13 -1.54
N CYS A 145 -8.65 3.85 -2.00
CA CYS A 145 -9.29 2.55 -1.78
C CYS A 145 -8.47 1.44 -2.45
N THR A 146 -8.18 0.35 -1.73
CA THR A 146 -7.44 -0.82 -2.20
C THR A 146 -7.88 -1.24 -3.61
N LEU A 147 -6.92 -1.29 -4.55
CA LEU A 147 -7.14 -1.70 -5.93
C LEU A 147 -6.93 -3.22 -6.08
N ASP A 148 -7.88 -4.00 -5.57
CA ASP A 148 -8.11 -5.30 -6.17
C ASP A 148 -9.12 -5.10 -7.30
N GLU A 149 -8.68 -5.26 -8.55
CA GLU A 149 -9.63 -5.33 -9.66
C GLU A 149 -10.55 -6.53 -9.42
N PRO A 150 -11.87 -6.33 -9.41
CA PRO A 150 -12.78 -7.45 -9.32
C PRO A 150 -12.62 -8.32 -10.58
N PRO A 151 -12.74 -9.64 -10.46
CA PRO A 151 -12.67 -10.53 -11.61
C PRO A 151 -13.74 -10.18 -12.66
N GLY A 152 -13.32 -9.74 -13.86
CA GLY A 152 -14.21 -9.42 -15.00
C GLY A 152 -14.04 -8.03 -15.63
N HIS A 153 -13.28 -7.12 -15.01
CA HIS A 153 -13.16 -5.72 -15.45
C HIS A 153 -12.00 -5.40 -16.41
N ASP A 154 -11.17 -6.39 -16.73
CA ASP A 154 -10.07 -6.28 -17.69
C ASP A 154 -10.56 -6.73 -19.08
N TRP A 155 -10.75 -5.77 -19.99
CA TRP A 155 -11.02 -6.04 -21.40
C TRP A 155 -9.90 -5.53 -22.28
N GLU A 156 -9.65 -6.29 -23.34
CA GLU A 156 -8.60 -6.01 -24.30
C GLU A 156 -9.18 -6.04 -25.72
N LEU A 157 -9.05 -4.94 -26.46
CA LEU A 157 -9.46 -4.90 -27.86
C LEU A 157 -8.49 -5.68 -28.74
N GLU A 158 -9.04 -6.43 -29.69
CA GLU A 158 -8.27 -7.11 -30.73
C GLU A 158 -7.74 -6.09 -31.74
N LEU A 159 -6.41 -6.00 -31.85
CA LEU A 159 -5.76 -5.23 -32.89
C LEU A 159 -5.73 -6.03 -34.21
N PRO A 160 -5.73 -5.36 -35.38
CA PRO A 160 -5.65 -6.06 -36.66
C PRO A 160 -4.40 -6.93 -36.76
N ASP A 161 -4.55 -8.15 -37.29
CA ASP A 161 -3.45 -9.09 -37.59
C ASP A 161 -2.64 -8.65 -38.84
N ILE A 162 -2.25 -7.37 -38.84
CA ILE A 162 -1.36 -6.74 -39.81
C ILE A 162 -0.09 -6.39 -39.03
N PRO A 163 1.08 -6.93 -39.42
CA PRO A 163 2.32 -6.70 -38.68
C PRO A 163 2.61 -5.21 -38.50
N LYS A 164 2.87 -4.80 -37.26
CA LYS A 164 3.37 -3.46 -36.91
C LYS A 164 4.59 -3.14 -37.80
N PRO A 165 4.56 -2.09 -38.63
CA PRO A 165 5.69 -1.75 -39.49
C PRO A 165 6.96 -1.50 -38.67
N ASN A 166 8.12 -1.90 -39.18
CA ASN A 166 9.40 -1.57 -38.55
C ASN A 166 9.51 -0.05 -38.36
N ILE A 167 10.08 0.35 -37.22
CA ILE A 167 10.30 1.75 -36.85
C ILE A 167 10.96 2.48 -38.03
N SER A 168 10.28 3.52 -38.52
CA SER A 168 10.88 4.44 -39.48
C SER A 168 11.88 5.32 -38.72
N LEU A 169 13.10 4.82 -38.51
CA LEU A 169 14.22 5.50 -37.81
C LEU A 169 14.64 6.86 -38.42
N GLU A 170 13.97 7.30 -39.49
CA GLU A 170 14.23 8.57 -40.16
C GLU A 170 12.95 9.43 -40.15
N ILE A 171 12.64 10.07 -39.02
CA ILE A 171 12.24 11.48 -39.10
C ILE A 171 13.57 12.22 -39.16
N PRO A 172 14.04 12.72 -40.32
CA PRO A 172 15.33 13.37 -40.40
C PRO A 172 15.31 14.57 -39.45
N VAL A 173 16.09 14.52 -38.37
CA VAL A 173 16.38 15.68 -37.52
C VAL A 173 17.19 16.65 -38.36
N ARG A 174 16.51 17.45 -39.19
CA ARG A 174 17.11 18.67 -39.69
C ARG A 174 17.17 19.59 -38.49
N ILE A 175 18.38 19.76 -37.95
CA ILE A 175 18.67 20.78 -36.93
C ILE A 175 18.32 22.13 -37.57
N PHE A 176 17.09 22.60 -37.37
CA PHE A 176 16.70 23.96 -37.73
C PHE A 176 17.24 24.87 -36.64
N ILE A 177 18.46 25.37 -36.87
CA ILE A 177 18.95 26.55 -36.16
C ILE A 177 18.08 27.70 -36.67
N ILE A 178 17.23 28.26 -35.82
CA ILE A 178 16.41 29.45 -36.09
C ILE A 178 17.37 30.63 -36.30
N THR A 179 17.95 30.73 -37.50
CA THR A 179 18.84 31.81 -37.91
C THR A 179 18.53 32.18 -39.35
N ASN A 180 17.44 32.91 -39.54
CA ASN A 180 17.11 33.72 -40.72
C ASN A 180 16.90 33.03 -42.10
N GLN A 181 15.69 33.28 -42.62
CA GLN A 181 15.32 33.49 -44.03
C GLN A 181 15.40 32.33 -45.05
N ASN A 182 15.66 31.09 -44.67
CA ASN A 182 15.45 29.92 -45.56
C ASN A 182 14.91 28.70 -44.80
N ASP A 183 13.89 28.87 -43.95
CA ASP A 183 13.20 27.71 -43.36
C ASP A 183 12.38 26.96 -44.43
N PRO A 184 12.33 25.62 -44.38
CA PRO A 184 11.39 24.83 -45.18
C PRO A 184 9.93 25.16 -44.82
N PRO A 185 8.96 24.77 -45.66
CA PRO A 185 7.56 25.00 -45.36
C PRO A 185 7.19 24.26 -44.08
N ARG A 186 6.60 25.01 -43.15
CA ARG A 186 6.03 24.55 -41.89
C ARG A 186 4.55 24.89 -41.87
N LEU A 187 3.73 24.03 -41.29
CA LEU A 187 2.37 24.39 -40.94
C LEU A 187 2.37 25.15 -39.63
N LYS A 188 1.57 26.21 -39.55
CA LYS A 188 1.31 26.94 -38.31
C LYS A 188 -0.09 26.61 -37.82
N ILE A 189 -0.18 26.08 -36.60
CA ILE A 189 -1.40 25.55 -36.03
C ILE A 189 -1.73 26.35 -34.77
N ILE A 190 -2.95 26.87 -34.67
CA ILE A 190 -3.44 27.46 -33.42
C ILE A 190 -4.20 26.39 -32.65
N HIS A 191 -4.01 26.33 -31.35
CA HIS A 191 -4.78 25.47 -30.47
C HIS A 191 -5.45 26.33 -29.40
N LEU A 192 -6.78 26.29 -29.45
CA LEU A 192 -7.68 26.95 -28.50
C LEU A 192 -8.38 25.86 -27.70
N THR A 193 -8.60 26.08 -26.42
CA THR A 193 -9.26 25.11 -25.55
C THR A 193 -9.85 25.79 -24.32
N ASP A 194 -10.84 25.16 -23.69
CA ASP A 194 -11.36 25.53 -22.37
C ASP A 194 -11.72 27.02 -22.34
N THR A 195 -12.66 27.37 -23.23
CA THR A 195 -13.09 28.77 -23.40
C THR A 195 -13.92 29.22 -22.23
N HIS A 196 -14.78 28.33 -21.71
CA HIS A 196 -15.75 28.57 -20.63
C HIS A 196 -16.27 29.99 -20.65
N PHE A 197 -16.98 30.32 -21.73
CA PHE A 197 -17.61 31.62 -21.86
C PHE A 197 -18.78 31.69 -20.90
N ASP A 198 -18.67 32.56 -19.88
CA ASP A 198 -19.74 32.84 -18.94
C ASP A 198 -20.61 34.00 -19.46
N PRO A 199 -21.85 33.72 -19.92
CA PRO A 199 -22.75 34.76 -20.39
C PRO A 199 -23.27 35.66 -19.25
N GLU A 200 -23.18 35.22 -18.00
CA GLU A 200 -23.67 35.92 -16.81
C GLU A 200 -22.56 36.70 -16.08
N TYR A 201 -21.31 36.62 -16.55
CA TYR A 201 -20.21 37.37 -15.97
C TYR A 201 -20.49 38.88 -15.95
N GLU A 202 -20.34 39.51 -14.79
CA GLU A 202 -20.53 40.96 -14.62
C GLU A 202 -19.32 41.60 -13.90
N GLU A 203 -18.68 42.59 -14.53
CA GLU A 203 -17.61 43.40 -13.91
C GLU A 203 -18.12 44.05 -12.61
N GLY A 204 -17.35 43.90 -11.53
CA GLY A 204 -17.69 44.45 -10.22
C GLY A 204 -18.65 43.61 -9.36
N SER A 205 -19.12 42.47 -9.89
CA SER A 205 -19.83 41.47 -9.10
C SER A 205 -18.90 40.79 -8.09
N ASN A 206 -19.47 40.04 -7.15
CA ASN A 206 -18.71 39.38 -6.11
C ASN A 206 -17.92 38.19 -6.68
N ALA A 207 -16.59 38.32 -6.73
CA ALA A 207 -15.67 37.26 -7.15
C ALA A 207 -15.23 36.35 -5.98
N ASN A 208 -15.64 36.65 -4.75
CA ASN A 208 -15.45 35.81 -3.57
C ASN A 208 -16.82 35.45 -2.95
N CYS A 209 -17.63 34.73 -3.70
CA CYS A 209 -19.02 34.46 -3.36
C CYS A 209 -19.25 33.14 -2.60
N GLY A 210 -18.20 32.32 -2.41
CA GLY A 210 -18.30 31.01 -1.75
C GLY A 210 -18.93 29.91 -2.59
N LEU A 211 -19.20 30.16 -3.88
CA LEU A 211 -19.71 29.17 -4.83
C LEU A 211 -18.58 28.65 -5.74
N TYR A 212 -18.85 27.54 -6.43
CA TYR A 212 -17.95 26.97 -7.45
C TYR A 212 -17.69 27.88 -8.65
N LEU A 213 -18.63 28.77 -8.96
CA LEU A 213 -18.51 29.83 -9.94
C LEU A 213 -19.11 31.12 -9.36
N CYS A 214 -18.29 32.15 -9.35
CA CYS A 214 -18.58 33.51 -8.92
C CYS A 214 -18.50 34.46 -10.11
N CYS A 215 -18.36 35.76 -9.85
CA CYS A 215 -18.27 36.80 -10.88
C CYS A 215 -19.52 36.98 -11.76
N GLN A 216 -20.62 36.33 -11.43
CA GLN A 216 -21.88 36.46 -12.15
C GLN A 216 -22.77 37.55 -11.55
N SER A 217 -23.63 38.13 -12.40
CA SER A 217 -24.60 39.15 -12.00
C SER A 217 -25.47 38.71 -10.82
N LYS A 218 -25.84 37.42 -10.78
CA LYS A 218 -26.63 36.79 -9.72
C LYS A 218 -25.91 36.69 -8.36
N ASN A 219 -24.58 36.78 -8.32
CA ASN A 219 -23.83 36.82 -7.06
C ASN A 219 -23.89 38.19 -6.36
N GLY A 220 -24.44 39.21 -7.04
CA GLY A 220 -24.56 40.57 -6.52
C GLY A 220 -23.24 41.36 -6.54
N PRO A 221 -23.27 42.65 -6.18
CA PRO A 221 -22.07 43.49 -6.17
C PRO A 221 -21.10 43.05 -5.08
N ALA A 222 -19.79 43.18 -5.33
CA ALA A 222 -18.78 42.82 -4.37
C ALA A 222 -18.89 43.63 -3.05
N PRO A 223 -18.70 42.98 -1.88
CA PRO A 223 -18.73 43.67 -0.58
C PRO A 223 -17.61 44.72 -0.44
N THR A 224 -16.47 44.47 -1.07
CA THR A 224 -15.30 45.35 -1.09
C THR A 224 -14.75 45.54 -2.51
N PRO A 225 -14.04 46.64 -2.81
CA PRO A 225 -13.37 46.81 -4.11
C PRO A 225 -12.34 45.73 -4.44
N GLU A 226 -11.69 45.15 -3.43
CA GLU A 226 -10.73 44.06 -3.59
C GLU A 226 -11.41 42.74 -3.94
N GLU A 227 -12.68 42.57 -3.55
CA GLU A 227 -13.47 41.37 -3.88
C GLU A 227 -14.20 41.48 -5.22
N ALA A 228 -14.08 42.62 -5.91
CA ALA A 228 -14.77 42.90 -7.17
C ALA A 228 -14.17 42.13 -8.35
N ALA A 229 -15.03 41.49 -9.12
CA ALA A 229 -14.66 40.83 -10.37
C ALA A 229 -14.05 41.84 -11.37
N GLY A 230 -12.91 41.47 -11.96
CA GLY A 230 -12.23 42.27 -12.98
C GLY A 230 -13.03 42.38 -14.28
N LYS A 231 -12.64 43.29 -15.17
CA LYS A 231 -13.29 43.47 -16.47
C LYS A 231 -12.98 42.33 -17.44
N TYR A 232 -11.77 41.78 -17.37
CA TYR A 232 -11.26 40.74 -18.28
C TYR A 232 -11.25 39.35 -17.65
N GLY A 233 -11.89 39.18 -16.49
CA GLY A 233 -11.81 37.96 -15.69
C GLY A 233 -11.21 38.23 -14.30
N ASP A 234 -11.21 37.20 -13.49
CA ASP A 234 -10.66 37.19 -12.13
C ASP A 234 -9.98 35.83 -11.88
N TYR A 235 -8.90 35.82 -11.08
CA TYR A 235 -8.16 34.58 -10.79
C TYR A 235 -8.89 33.65 -9.81
N ARG A 236 -9.94 34.10 -9.12
CA ARG A 236 -10.72 33.23 -8.22
C ARG A 236 -11.58 32.24 -9.03
N SER A 237 -12.64 31.72 -8.43
CA SER A 237 -13.58 30.80 -9.06
C SER A 237 -14.45 31.53 -10.10
N CYS A 238 -13.87 32.01 -11.19
CA CYS A 238 -14.55 32.81 -12.20
C CYS A 238 -14.15 32.41 -13.62
N ASP A 239 -15.12 32.38 -14.52
CA ASP A 239 -14.94 32.04 -15.92
C ASP A 239 -14.70 33.26 -16.81
N ALA A 240 -14.48 33.03 -18.11
CA ALA A 240 -14.15 34.09 -19.03
C ALA A 240 -15.39 34.93 -19.40
N PRO A 241 -15.36 36.27 -19.22
CA PRO A 241 -16.36 37.13 -19.84
C PRO A 241 -16.20 37.15 -21.37
N LEU A 242 -17.28 37.49 -22.07
CA LEU A 242 -17.31 37.60 -23.54
C LEU A 242 -16.15 38.45 -24.09
N ILE A 243 -15.81 39.54 -23.39
CA ILE A 243 -14.75 40.45 -23.83
C ILE A 243 -13.38 39.77 -23.87
N THR A 244 -13.10 38.86 -22.94
CA THR A 244 -11.82 38.13 -22.89
C THR A 244 -11.73 37.14 -24.03
N VAL A 245 -12.80 36.37 -24.26
CA VAL A 245 -12.89 35.48 -25.43
C VAL A 245 -12.70 36.28 -26.73
N GLN A 246 -13.43 37.39 -26.90
CA GLN A 246 -13.29 38.25 -28.07
C GLN A 246 -11.87 38.81 -28.24
N LYS A 247 -11.24 39.26 -27.16
CA LYS A 247 -9.89 39.83 -27.19
C LYS A 247 -8.82 38.79 -27.50
N THR A 248 -8.99 37.56 -27.00
CA THR A 248 -8.14 36.42 -27.35
C THR A 248 -8.26 36.11 -28.83
N LEU A 249 -9.48 35.92 -29.35
CA LEU A 249 -9.69 35.61 -30.77
C LEU A 249 -9.24 36.76 -31.70
N GLU A 250 -9.49 38.02 -31.30
CA GLU A 250 -8.99 39.21 -32.00
C GLU A 250 -7.46 39.20 -32.08
N HIS A 251 -6.78 38.94 -30.96
CA HIS A 251 -5.32 38.89 -30.92
C HIS A 251 -4.79 37.76 -31.81
N VAL A 252 -5.33 36.55 -31.69
CA VAL A 252 -4.93 35.40 -32.52
C VAL A 252 -5.09 35.73 -34.00
N ALA A 253 -6.24 36.28 -34.43
CA ALA A 253 -6.49 36.62 -35.83
C ALA A 253 -5.57 37.73 -36.36
N GLN A 254 -5.18 38.69 -35.52
CA GLN A 254 -4.28 39.79 -35.90
C GLN A 254 -2.80 39.39 -35.90
N THR A 255 -2.38 38.60 -34.93
CA THR A 255 -0.98 38.20 -34.71
C THR A 255 -0.59 36.97 -35.53
N HIS A 256 -1.56 36.09 -35.82
CA HIS A 256 -1.35 34.88 -36.60
C HIS A 256 -2.30 34.77 -37.80
N PRO A 257 -2.37 35.79 -38.69
CA PRO A 257 -3.19 35.73 -39.90
C PRO A 257 -2.68 34.69 -40.91
N ASP A 258 -1.48 34.14 -40.66
CA ASP A 258 -0.81 33.09 -41.39
C ASP A 258 -1.08 31.68 -40.83
N ALA A 259 -1.99 31.52 -39.86
CA ALA A 259 -2.40 30.21 -39.35
C ALA A 259 -3.03 29.35 -40.47
N ASP A 260 -2.55 28.12 -40.61
CA ASP A 260 -3.02 27.15 -41.61
C ASP A 260 -4.22 26.34 -41.10
N ILE A 261 -4.22 26.00 -39.81
CA ILE A 261 -5.21 25.16 -39.14
C ILE A 261 -5.47 25.69 -37.72
N ILE A 262 -6.71 25.56 -37.24
CA ILE A 262 -7.07 25.77 -35.84
C ILE A 262 -7.61 24.45 -35.26
N LEU A 263 -7.04 24.00 -34.15
CA LEU A 263 -7.56 22.92 -33.31
C LEU A 263 -8.34 23.58 -32.17
N TRP A 264 -9.56 23.12 -31.92
CA TRP A 264 -10.40 23.69 -30.87
C TRP A 264 -10.96 22.60 -29.97
N THR A 265 -10.32 22.35 -28.83
CA THR A 265 -10.54 21.12 -28.05
C THR A 265 -11.63 21.22 -26.98
N GLY A 266 -12.73 21.92 -27.24
CA GLY A 266 -13.95 21.84 -26.41
C GLY A 266 -14.00 22.76 -25.18
N ASP A 267 -14.98 22.48 -24.32
CA ASP A 267 -15.32 23.20 -23.08
C ASP A 267 -15.68 24.68 -23.30
N GLN A 268 -16.85 24.87 -23.89
CA GLN A 268 -17.43 26.18 -24.17
C GLN A 268 -18.33 26.72 -23.05
N PRO A 269 -19.23 25.92 -22.44
CA PRO A 269 -20.08 26.40 -21.34
C PRO A 269 -19.29 26.64 -20.05
N PRO A 270 -19.77 27.51 -19.15
CA PRO A 270 -19.08 27.82 -17.90
C PRO A 270 -19.27 26.73 -16.83
N HIS A 271 -18.71 26.97 -15.64
CA HIS A 271 -18.70 26.06 -14.49
C HIS A 271 -19.90 26.18 -13.55
N ASP A 272 -20.98 26.90 -13.91
CA ASP A 272 -22.23 26.98 -13.13
C ASP A 272 -23.14 25.76 -13.30
N ILE A 273 -22.53 24.58 -13.28
CA ILE A 273 -23.10 23.26 -13.59
C ILE A 273 -24.35 22.86 -12.78
N TRP A 274 -24.65 23.55 -11.67
CA TRP A 274 -25.86 23.34 -10.86
C TRP A 274 -27.06 24.16 -11.36
N ASP A 275 -26.83 25.12 -12.25
CA ASP A 275 -27.80 26.11 -12.72
C ASP A 275 -27.65 26.33 -14.24
N GLN A 276 -27.65 25.23 -14.99
CA GLN A 276 -27.60 25.19 -16.46
C GLN A 276 -28.85 24.55 -17.05
N SER A 277 -29.02 24.72 -18.36
CA SER A 277 -30.04 24.07 -19.19
C SER A 277 -29.50 23.71 -20.58
N ILE A 278 -30.20 22.82 -21.28
CA ILE A 278 -29.92 22.48 -22.69
C ILE A 278 -29.89 23.75 -23.55
N GLU A 279 -30.88 24.63 -23.38
CA GLU A 279 -30.99 25.86 -24.16
C GLU A 279 -29.81 26.81 -23.95
N GLU A 280 -29.33 26.94 -22.70
CA GLU A 280 -28.19 27.77 -22.35
C GLU A 280 -26.89 27.20 -22.92
N ASN A 281 -26.62 25.91 -22.74
CA ASN A 281 -25.39 25.28 -23.27
C ASN A 281 -25.34 25.36 -24.81
N VAL A 282 -26.47 25.14 -25.49
CA VAL A 282 -26.58 25.34 -26.95
C VAL A 282 -26.40 26.81 -27.33
N ALA A 283 -26.95 27.75 -26.57
CA ALA A 283 -26.80 29.18 -26.83
C ALA A 283 -25.35 29.64 -26.69
N THR A 284 -24.67 29.25 -25.62
CA THR A 284 -23.24 29.52 -25.38
C THR A 284 -22.39 28.93 -26.50
N THR A 285 -22.66 27.68 -26.89
CA THR A 285 -21.98 27.03 -28.03
C THR A 285 -22.18 27.82 -29.32
N ASN A 286 -23.41 28.24 -29.62
CA ASN A 286 -23.71 29.03 -30.82
C ASN A 286 -22.96 30.37 -30.83
N VAL A 287 -22.86 31.04 -29.68
CA VAL A 287 -22.13 32.32 -29.56
C VAL A 287 -20.65 32.11 -29.82
N THR A 288 -20.03 31.12 -29.16
CA THR A 288 -18.59 30.89 -29.31
C THR A 288 -18.24 30.44 -30.73
N VAL A 289 -19.05 29.55 -31.34
CA VAL A 289 -18.92 29.18 -32.75
C VAL A 289 -19.08 30.40 -33.69
N ALA A 290 -20.02 31.30 -33.40
CA ALA A 290 -20.20 32.51 -34.21
C ALA A 290 -18.97 33.41 -34.15
N LEU A 291 -18.35 33.58 -32.98
CA LEU A 291 -17.09 34.31 -32.83
C LEU A 291 -15.96 33.64 -33.61
N MET A 292 -15.84 32.31 -33.51
CA MET A 292 -14.85 31.55 -34.29
C MET A 292 -15.01 31.78 -35.80
N LYS A 293 -16.25 31.76 -36.31
CA LYS A 293 -16.54 32.07 -37.74
C LYS A 293 -16.28 33.53 -38.10
N GLU A 294 -16.48 34.45 -37.17
CA GLU A 294 -16.23 35.89 -37.38
C GLU A 294 -14.73 36.19 -37.49
N TYR A 295 -13.92 35.69 -36.56
CA TYR A 295 -12.48 35.97 -36.51
C TYR A 295 -11.68 35.11 -37.49
N PHE A 296 -12.14 33.90 -37.81
CA PHE A 296 -11.45 32.96 -38.70
C PHE A 296 -12.33 32.47 -39.85
N PRO A 297 -12.82 33.38 -40.72
CA PRO A 297 -13.78 33.03 -41.78
C PRO A 297 -13.20 32.13 -42.88
N SER A 298 -11.87 32.00 -42.95
CA SER A 298 -11.16 31.27 -44.02
C SER A 298 -10.20 30.20 -43.53
N THR A 299 -9.99 30.08 -42.22
CA THR A 299 -9.06 29.12 -41.64
C THR A 299 -9.83 27.86 -41.25
N PRO A 300 -9.41 26.66 -41.67
CA PRO A 300 -10.01 25.40 -41.23
C PRO A 300 -9.96 25.26 -39.71
N ILE A 301 -11.10 24.92 -39.10
CA ILE A 301 -11.25 24.68 -37.66
C ILE A 301 -11.68 23.22 -37.44
N PHE A 302 -10.97 22.51 -36.58
CA PHE A 302 -11.30 21.14 -36.18
C PHE A 302 -11.70 21.12 -34.71
N PRO A 303 -13.02 21.15 -34.41
CA PRO A 303 -13.51 21.17 -33.05
C PRO A 303 -13.55 19.78 -32.40
N VAL A 304 -13.46 19.72 -31.08
CA VAL A 304 -13.70 18.56 -30.24
C VAL A 304 -14.80 18.89 -29.25
N VAL A 305 -15.55 17.88 -28.81
CA VAL A 305 -16.49 18.02 -27.70
C VAL A 305 -15.75 17.84 -26.37
N GLY A 306 -16.00 18.71 -25.39
CA GLY A 306 -15.48 18.61 -24.03
C GLY A 306 -16.52 18.10 -23.04
N ASN A 307 -16.18 18.06 -21.75
CA ASN A 307 -17.10 17.53 -20.74
C ASN A 307 -18.19 18.53 -20.32
N HIS A 308 -18.00 19.84 -20.57
CA HIS A 308 -18.97 20.89 -20.25
C HIS A 308 -20.06 21.12 -21.30
N GLU A 309 -19.92 20.58 -22.51
CA GLU A 309 -20.94 20.74 -23.56
C GLU A 309 -22.29 20.08 -23.23
N ALA A 310 -22.27 18.96 -22.49
CA ALA A 310 -23.47 18.21 -22.12
C ALA A 310 -24.24 18.85 -20.95
N TRP A 311 -25.51 18.45 -20.83
CA TRP A 311 -26.38 18.80 -19.72
C TRP A 311 -27.15 17.55 -19.29
N PRO A 312 -27.06 17.12 -18.02
CA PRO A 312 -26.10 17.59 -17.01
C PRO A 312 -24.64 17.42 -17.45
N VAL A 313 -23.72 18.15 -16.81
CA VAL A 313 -22.29 18.13 -17.14
C VAL A 313 -21.73 16.69 -17.11
N ASN A 314 -20.79 16.36 -17.99
CA ASN A 314 -20.12 15.05 -18.12
C ASN A 314 -20.99 13.88 -18.64
N ILE A 315 -22.29 14.06 -18.80
CA ILE A 315 -23.21 12.97 -19.15
C ILE A 315 -23.28 12.75 -20.66
N TYR A 316 -22.64 11.67 -21.12
CA TYR A 316 -22.64 11.23 -22.51
C TYR A 316 -23.19 9.81 -22.62
N THR A 317 -24.41 9.70 -23.10
CA THR A 317 -25.21 8.47 -23.04
C THR A 317 -24.81 7.47 -24.11
N PRO A 318 -24.29 6.28 -23.74
CA PRO A 318 -23.99 5.21 -24.70
C PRO A 318 -25.25 4.55 -25.26
N GLU A 319 -25.14 3.85 -26.40
CA GLU A 319 -26.28 3.21 -27.07
C GLU A 319 -27.01 2.15 -26.23
N PHE A 320 -26.33 1.58 -25.22
CA PHE A 320 -26.93 0.57 -24.35
C PHE A 320 -27.94 1.14 -23.34
N VAL A 321 -28.08 2.47 -23.25
CA VAL A 321 -29.10 3.16 -22.45
C VAL A 321 -30.27 3.54 -23.37
N PRO A 322 -31.38 2.78 -23.38
CA PRO A 322 -32.46 2.96 -24.37
C PRO A 322 -33.41 4.13 -24.09
N GLU A 323 -33.32 4.78 -22.93
CA GLU A 323 -34.24 5.81 -22.47
C GLU A 323 -33.99 7.14 -23.18
N GLU A 324 -34.96 7.56 -23.99
CA GLU A 324 -34.91 8.80 -24.77
C GLU A 324 -34.71 10.05 -23.89
N GLU A 325 -35.16 10.04 -22.64
CA GLU A 325 -35.00 11.16 -21.70
C GLU A 325 -33.56 11.41 -21.27
N PHE A 326 -32.69 10.40 -21.38
CA PHE A 326 -31.26 10.52 -21.11
C PHE A 326 -30.42 10.72 -22.38
N SER A 327 -31.03 10.73 -23.57
CA SER A 327 -30.26 10.80 -24.82
C SER A 327 -29.44 12.10 -24.96
N ALA A 328 -28.19 11.95 -25.40
CA ALA A 328 -27.30 13.06 -25.77
C ALA A 328 -27.52 13.55 -27.23
N ASP A 329 -28.52 13.04 -27.95
CA ASP A 329 -28.79 13.37 -29.36
C ASP A 329 -28.99 14.88 -29.59
N TRP A 330 -29.59 15.58 -28.62
CA TRP A 330 -29.80 17.03 -28.72
C TRP A 330 -28.46 17.77 -28.90
N LEU A 331 -27.44 17.31 -28.18
CA LEU A 331 -26.09 17.89 -28.20
C LEU A 331 -25.43 17.56 -29.54
N TYR A 332 -25.38 16.29 -29.92
CA TYR A 332 -24.74 15.86 -31.17
C TYR A 332 -25.35 16.52 -32.41
N ASN A 333 -26.67 16.72 -32.42
CA ASN A 333 -27.35 17.47 -33.47
C ASN A 333 -27.01 18.97 -33.45
N ALA A 334 -26.89 19.59 -32.27
CA ALA A 334 -26.48 20.98 -32.14
C ALA A 334 -25.01 21.20 -32.56
N LEU A 335 -24.12 20.28 -32.20
CA LEU A 335 -22.71 20.29 -32.61
C LEU A 335 -22.60 20.15 -34.13
N TRP A 336 -23.29 19.19 -34.75
CA TRP A 336 -23.31 19.06 -36.22
C TRP A 336 -23.83 20.34 -36.90
N ALA A 337 -24.93 20.92 -36.40
CA ALA A 337 -25.47 22.15 -36.97
C ALA A 337 -24.48 23.32 -36.92
N ASN A 338 -23.62 23.36 -35.91
CA ASN A 338 -22.56 24.36 -35.78
C ASN A 338 -21.33 24.06 -36.64
N TRP A 339 -20.91 22.79 -36.67
CA TRP A 339 -19.64 22.34 -37.25
C TRP A 339 -19.72 21.98 -38.74
N MET A 340 -20.92 21.81 -39.31
CA MET A 340 -21.11 21.38 -40.71
C MET A 340 -20.50 22.33 -41.75
N ASP A 341 -20.18 23.58 -41.38
CA ASP A 341 -19.48 24.53 -42.25
C ASP A 341 -17.96 24.27 -42.32
N TRP A 342 -17.41 23.60 -41.30
CA TRP A 342 -15.98 23.26 -41.20
C TRP A 342 -15.70 21.82 -41.59
N LEU A 343 -16.66 20.92 -41.38
CA LEU A 343 -16.48 19.48 -41.58
C LEU A 343 -17.12 18.98 -42.90
N PRO A 344 -16.53 17.97 -43.56
CA PRO A 344 -17.12 17.31 -44.71
C PRO A 344 -18.50 16.69 -44.40
N GLY A 345 -19.42 16.76 -45.36
CA GLY A 345 -20.81 16.29 -45.19
C GLY A 345 -20.98 14.79 -44.92
N ASP A 346 -19.99 13.97 -45.26
CA ASP A 346 -19.95 12.54 -44.98
C ASP A 346 -19.65 12.22 -43.51
N GLN A 347 -19.15 13.21 -42.74
CA GLN A 347 -18.93 13.06 -41.29
C GLN A 347 -20.20 13.26 -40.46
N ALA A 348 -21.31 13.71 -41.06
CA ALA A 348 -22.56 13.99 -40.35
C ALA A 348 -23.02 12.80 -39.48
N ALA A 349 -22.94 11.58 -40.01
CA ALA A 349 -23.37 10.39 -39.28
C ALA A 349 -22.53 10.12 -38.02
N ASN A 350 -21.20 10.27 -38.09
CA ASN A 350 -20.33 10.04 -36.94
C ASN A 350 -20.49 11.15 -35.89
N VAL A 351 -20.56 12.42 -36.33
CA VAL A 351 -20.76 13.56 -35.42
C VAL A 351 -22.11 13.47 -34.72
N GLN A 352 -23.18 13.13 -35.45
CA GLN A 352 -24.53 12.99 -34.88
C GLN A 352 -24.70 11.74 -34.01
N HIS A 353 -23.81 10.75 -34.14
CA HIS A 353 -23.85 9.52 -33.37
C HIS A 353 -23.08 9.65 -32.04
N GLY A 354 -21.92 10.29 -32.05
CA GLY A 354 -21.08 10.38 -30.85
C GLY A 354 -20.07 11.52 -30.85
N ALA A 355 -20.28 12.57 -31.66
CA ALA A 355 -19.41 13.74 -31.77
C ALA A 355 -17.94 13.47 -32.15
N TYR A 356 -17.63 12.31 -32.73
CA TYR A 356 -16.31 11.95 -33.25
C TYR A 356 -16.30 11.96 -34.79
N TYR A 357 -15.13 12.13 -35.41
CA TYR A 357 -15.01 12.16 -36.88
C TYR A 357 -13.57 11.95 -37.37
N SER A 358 -13.40 11.67 -38.66
CA SER A 358 -12.10 11.44 -39.32
C SER A 358 -12.06 12.17 -40.67
N VAL A 359 -11.11 13.09 -40.84
CA VAL A 359 -11.02 13.97 -42.00
C VAL A 359 -9.61 13.98 -42.58
N ALA A 360 -9.50 13.85 -43.91
CA ALA A 360 -8.26 14.09 -44.63
C ALA A 360 -8.03 15.61 -44.72
N ALA A 361 -7.39 16.17 -43.69
CA ALA A 361 -7.21 17.61 -43.52
C ALA A 361 -6.26 18.21 -44.57
N LEU A 362 -5.18 17.50 -44.90
CA LEU A 362 -4.22 17.88 -45.94
C LEU A 362 -3.77 16.61 -46.71
N PRO A 363 -3.17 16.75 -47.91
CA PRO A 363 -2.65 15.60 -48.64
C PRO A 363 -1.62 14.81 -47.81
N GLY A 364 -1.99 13.61 -47.34
CA GLY A 364 -1.12 12.77 -46.51
C GLY A 364 -1.23 13.04 -45.00
N LEU A 365 -2.10 13.93 -44.54
CA LEU A 365 -2.42 14.16 -43.13
C LEU A 365 -3.92 13.97 -42.89
N ARG A 366 -4.25 13.10 -41.94
CA ARG A 366 -5.58 12.87 -41.41
C ARG A 366 -5.68 13.44 -40.00
N ILE A 367 -6.79 14.10 -39.71
CA ILE A 367 -7.17 14.52 -38.37
C ILE A 367 -8.30 13.60 -37.92
N ILE A 368 -8.11 12.94 -36.78
CA ILE A 368 -9.12 12.09 -36.15
C ILE A 368 -9.49 12.75 -34.83
N THR A 369 -10.76 13.11 -34.69
CA THR A 369 -11.30 13.64 -33.44
C THR A 369 -12.06 12.53 -32.74
N ILE A 370 -11.64 12.22 -31.51
CA ILE A 370 -12.26 11.21 -30.65
C ILE A 370 -13.22 11.87 -29.66
N ASN A 371 -14.18 11.11 -29.15
CA ASN A 371 -15.00 11.51 -28.01
C ASN A 371 -14.55 10.69 -26.80
N ASN A 372 -13.60 11.24 -26.05
CA ASN A 372 -13.07 10.61 -24.85
C ASN A 372 -13.95 10.81 -23.61
N MET A 373 -15.18 11.31 -23.75
CA MET A 373 -16.19 11.20 -22.68
C MET A 373 -16.58 9.75 -22.40
N PHE A 374 -16.31 8.85 -23.34
CA PHE A 374 -16.42 7.40 -23.15
C PHE A 374 -15.27 6.78 -22.33
N CYS A 375 -14.25 7.57 -21.97
CA CYS A 375 -13.29 7.18 -20.93
C CYS A 375 -13.64 7.78 -19.57
N TYR A 376 -14.45 8.85 -19.50
CA TYR A 376 -14.45 9.74 -18.35
C TYR A 376 -15.18 9.13 -17.15
N ALA A 377 -14.50 9.04 -16.01
CA ALA A 377 -15.02 8.42 -14.79
C ALA A 377 -16.29 9.12 -14.25
N LEU A 378 -16.49 10.41 -14.55
CA LEU A 378 -17.70 11.15 -14.18
C LEU A 378 -18.86 10.99 -15.16
N ASN A 379 -18.68 10.22 -16.25
CA ASN A 379 -19.78 9.80 -17.10
C ASN A 379 -20.47 8.57 -16.45
N TRP A 380 -21.50 8.86 -15.64
CA TRP A 380 -22.18 7.90 -14.79
C TRP A 380 -22.71 6.64 -15.49
N PHE A 381 -23.09 6.74 -16.77
CA PHE A 381 -23.58 5.58 -17.52
C PHE A 381 -22.52 4.51 -17.74
N LEU A 382 -21.23 4.85 -17.68
CA LEU A 382 -20.14 3.86 -17.80
C LEU A 382 -20.08 2.88 -16.61
N TRP A 383 -20.68 3.24 -15.47
CA TRP A 383 -20.72 2.40 -14.27
C TRP A 383 -21.89 1.40 -14.25
N MET A 384 -22.78 1.43 -15.25
CA MET A 384 -23.92 0.52 -15.32
C MET A 384 -23.48 -0.93 -15.58
N ASP A 385 -22.54 -1.13 -16.49
CA ASP A 385 -21.96 -2.43 -16.78
C ASP A 385 -20.53 -2.26 -17.28
N LEU A 386 -19.58 -2.37 -16.35
CA LEU A 386 -18.15 -2.29 -16.63
C LEU A 386 -17.65 -3.50 -17.47
N ASN A 387 -18.50 -4.51 -17.73
CA ASN A 387 -18.19 -5.62 -18.64
C ASN A 387 -18.60 -5.33 -20.09
N ILE A 388 -19.14 -4.15 -20.42
CA ILE A 388 -19.33 -3.71 -21.81
C ILE A 388 -17.99 -3.16 -22.30
N PRO A 389 -17.19 -3.95 -23.06
CA PRO A 389 -15.94 -3.44 -23.60
C PRO A 389 -16.23 -2.35 -24.61
N ASP A 390 -15.46 -1.26 -24.56
CA ASP A 390 -15.48 -0.19 -25.56
C ASP A 390 -16.89 0.37 -25.90
N PRO A 391 -17.47 1.24 -25.06
CA PRO A 391 -18.77 1.86 -25.31
C PRO A 391 -18.90 2.37 -26.76
N ASP A 392 -20.00 2.00 -27.41
CA ASP A 392 -20.32 2.31 -28.81
C ASP A 392 -19.26 1.85 -29.84
N ASN A 393 -18.39 0.90 -29.46
CA ASN A 393 -17.24 0.45 -30.26
C ASN A 393 -16.32 1.62 -30.67
N HIS A 394 -16.16 2.61 -29.79
CA HIS A 394 -15.48 3.86 -30.12
C HIS A 394 -13.98 3.68 -30.41
N LEU A 395 -13.25 2.97 -29.56
CA LEU A 395 -11.84 2.64 -29.79
C LEU A 395 -11.68 1.66 -30.96
N GLN A 396 -12.63 0.75 -31.17
CA GLN A 396 -12.66 -0.12 -32.33
C GLN A 396 -12.85 0.68 -33.63
N TRP A 397 -13.67 1.74 -33.62
CA TRP A 397 -13.76 2.70 -34.73
C TRP A 397 -12.41 3.41 -34.94
N LEU A 398 -11.75 3.88 -33.87
CA LEU A 398 -10.43 4.50 -33.95
C LEU A 398 -9.39 3.56 -34.58
N ILE A 399 -9.36 2.29 -34.17
CA ILE A 399 -8.49 1.26 -34.76
C ILE A 399 -8.71 1.15 -36.27
N ASN A 400 -9.97 1.15 -36.72
CA ASN A 400 -10.31 1.05 -38.13
C ASN A 400 -9.81 2.27 -38.93
N GLU A 401 -9.99 3.47 -38.40
CA GLU A 401 -9.53 4.71 -39.04
C GLU A 401 -8.00 4.81 -39.08
N LEU A 402 -7.31 4.43 -37.99
CA LEU A 402 -5.84 4.38 -37.95
C LEU A 402 -5.28 3.33 -38.90
N GLN A 403 -5.91 2.16 -39.01
CA GLN A 403 -5.50 1.14 -39.97
C GLN A 403 -5.72 1.58 -41.42
N ALA A 404 -6.82 2.30 -41.69
CA ALA A 404 -7.09 2.88 -43.00
C ALA A 404 -6.04 3.95 -43.36
N ALA A 405 -5.66 4.80 -42.41
CA ALA A 405 -4.60 5.80 -42.57
C ALA A 405 -3.23 5.15 -42.82
N GLU A 406 -2.85 4.13 -42.04
CA GLU A 406 -1.61 3.36 -42.22
C GLU A 406 -1.58 2.71 -43.63
N THR A 407 -2.70 2.13 -44.07
CA THR A 407 -2.83 1.53 -45.42
C THR A 407 -2.72 2.58 -46.53
N ALA A 408 -3.24 3.78 -46.29
CA ALA A 408 -3.15 4.91 -47.21
C ALA A 408 -1.80 5.64 -47.14
N ASN A 409 -0.91 5.24 -46.23
CA ASN A 409 0.35 5.92 -45.94
C ASN A 409 0.14 7.41 -45.57
N GLU A 410 -0.91 7.68 -44.81
CA GLU A 410 -1.22 8.98 -44.22
C GLU A 410 -0.62 9.06 -42.80
N LYS A 411 -0.29 10.27 -42.37
CA LYS A 411 0.00 10.58 -40.96
C LYS A 411 -1.26 11.04 -40.26
N VAL A 412 -1.32 10.86 -38.95
CA VAL A 412 -2.51 11.14 -38.15
C VAL A 412 -2.18 12.11 -37.02
N TRP A 413 -3.03 13.12 -36.87
CA TRP A 413 -3.19 13.86 -35.62
C TRP A 413 -4.48 13.41 -34.92
N ILE A 414 -4.39 13.10 -33.64
CA ILE A 414 -5.56 12.78 -32.81
C ILE A 414 -5.92 13.99 -31.95
N LEU A 415 -7.19 14.36 -31.94
CA LEU A 415 -7.72 15.43 -31.12
C LEU A 415 -8.72 14.82 -30.13
N GLY A 416 -8.57 15.15 -28.85
CA GLY A 416 -9.49 14.80 -27.78
C GLY A 416 -9.63 15.97 -26.80
N HIS A 417 -10.49 15.85 -25.80
CA HIS A 417 -10.58 16.83 -24.74
C HIS A 417 -9.77 16.38 -23.51
N ILE A 418 -10.17 15.29 -22.85
CA ILE A 418 -9.50 14.74 -21.65
C ILE A 418 -8.18 14.03 -22.02
N PRO A 419 -7.04 14.38 -21.44
CA PRO A 419 -5.80 13.65 -21.68
C PRO A 419 -5.93 12.19 -21.18
N PRO A 420 -5.61 11.18 -22.02
CA PRO A 420 -5.90 9.78 -21.73
C PRO A 420 -5.11 9.21 -20.54
N GLY A 421 -3.98 9.82 -20.19
CA GLY A 421 -3.17 9.48 -19.02
C GLY A 421 -3.67 10.10 -17.70
N SER A 422 -4.69 10.97 -17.74
CA SER A 422 -5.31 11.51 -16.52
C SER A 422 -6.04 10.42 -15.75
N THR A 423 -6.06 10.54 -14.42
CA THR A 423 -6.93 9.74 -13.52
C THR A 423 -8.42 9.88 -13.85
N ASP A 424 -8.78 10.89 -14.64
CA ASP A 424 -10.15 11.11 -15.09
C ASP A 424 -10.62 10.03 -16.07
N CYS A 425 -9.72 9.37 -16.81
CA CYS A 425 -10.08 8.25 -17.68
C CYS A 425 -10.09 6.92 -16.92
N LEU A 426 -11.08 6.08 -17.20
CA LEU A 426 -11.15 4.69 -16.76
C LEU A 426 -9.87 3.93 -17.17
N PRO A 427 -9.20 3.23 -16.23
CA PRO A 427 -7.94 2.54 -16.47
C PRO A 427 -7.92 1.61 -17.68
N THR A 428 -8.94 0.77 -17.82
CA THR A 428 -9.02 -0.20 -18.93
C THR A 428 -9.15 0.50 -20.29
N TRP A 429 -9.87 1.62 -20.38
CA TRP A 429 -9.95 2.41 -21.60
C TRP A 429 -8.59 3.05 -21.94
N SER A 430 -7.95 3.65 -20.93
CA SER A 430 -6.64 4.30 -21.06
C SER A 430 -5.55 3.32 -21.54
N ARG A 431 -5.49 2.12 -20.94
CA ARG A 431 -4.61 1.02 -21.35
C ARG A 431 -4.82 0.62 -22.81
N ASN A 432 -6.08 0.45 -23.24
CA ASN A 432 -6.39 0.11 -24.62
C ASN A 432 -6.03 1.24 -25.59
N TYR A 433 -6.27 2.50 -25.22
CA TYR A 433 -5.82 3.65 -26.00
C TYR A 433 -4.29 3.65 -26.15
N ARG A 434 -3.53 3.43 -25.08
CA ARG A 434 -2.06 3.29 -25.15
C ARG A 434 -1.64 2.13 -26.06
N ARG A 435 -2.28 0.96 -25.97
CA ARG A 435 -2.02 -0.19 -26.87
C ARG A 435 -2.23 0.19 -28.34
N ILE A 436 -3.28 0.96 -28.65
CA ILE A 436 -3.56 1.47 -29.99
C ILE A 436 -2.46 2.42 -30.45
N ILE A 437 -2.05 3.38 -29.61
CA ILE A 437 -0.94 4.30 -29.93
C ILE A 437 0.37 3.53 -30.15
N ASN A 438 0.67 2.53 -29.31
CA ASN A 438 1.83 1.67 -29.49
C ASN A 438 1.81 0.91 -30.83
N ARG A 439 0.66 0.38 -31.23
CA ARG A 439 0.51 -0.29 -32.54
C ARG A 439 0.71 0.66 -33.70
N TYR A 440 0.23 1.90 -33.60
CA TYR A 440 0.23 2.87 -34.69
C TYR A 440 1.26 4.00 -34.51
N GLU A 441 2.35 3.75 -33.78
CA GLU A 441 3.39 4.76 -33.46
C GLU A 441 4.01 5.44 -34.70
N ASN A 442 4.07 4.74 -35.84
CA ASN A 442 4.58 5.31 -37.10
C ASN A 442 3.53 6.18 -37.83
N THR A 443 2.26 6.01 -37.51
CA THR A 443 1.12 6.63 -38.18
C THR A 443 0.65 7.86 -37.41
N VAL A 444 0.56 7.78 -36.07
CA VAL A 444 0.18 8.90 -35.19
C VAL A 444 1.40 9.76 -34.91
N VAL A 445 1.38 11.04 -35.31
CA VAL A 445 2.53 11.96 -35.20
C VAL A 445 2.24 13.22 -34.39
N GLY A 446 1.05 13.31 -33.80
CA GLY A 446 0.66 14.38 -32.89
C GLY A 446 -0.67 14.07 -32.21
N GLN A 447 -0.80 14.44 -30.93
CA GLN A 447 -2.04 14.32 -30.17
C GLN A 447 -2.28 15.61 -29.38
N PHE A 448 -3.52 16.09 -29.31
CA PHE A 448 -3.87 17.41 -28.75
C PHE A 448 -5.10 17.31 -27.85
N PHE A 449 -4.97 17.83 -26.62
CA PHE A 449 -5.95 17.76 -25.53
C PHE A 449 -6.11 19.11 -24.81
N GLY A 450 -7.08 19.21 -23.92
CA GLY A 450 -7.38 20.38 -23.06
C GLY A 450 -7.71 19.92 -21.64
N HIS A 451 -8.83 20.38 -21.08
CA HIS A 451 -9.48 19.90 -19.84
C HIS A 451 -8.76 20.29 -18.54
N THR A 452 -7.45 20.17 -18.50
CA THR A 452 -6.66 20.41 -17.29
C THR A 452 -6.54 21.89 -16.93
N HIS A 453 -6.78 22.74 -17.93
CA HIS A 453 -6.56 24.18 -17.97
C HIS A 453 -5.09 24.61 -17.88
N ASP A 454 -4.16 23.68 -17.65
CA ASP A 454 -2.75 23.93 -17.47
C ASP A 454 -1.94 23.74 -18.76
N ASP A 455 -0.76 24.37 -18.82
CA ASP A 455 0.18 24.16 -19.92
C ASP A 455 1.02 22.89 -19.66
N GLU A 456 0.63 21.76 -20.26
CA GLU A 456 1.23 20.45 -19.98
C GLU A 456 1.43 19.57 -21.23
N TYR A 457 1.98 18.38 -21.00
CA TYR A 457 2.11 17.31 -21.99
C TYR A 457 2.08 15.94 -21.29
N LEU A 458 1.89 14.86 -22.05
CA LEU A 458 2.08 13.49 -21.59
C LEU A 458 2.87 12.66 -22.61
N VAL A 459 3.78 11.83 -22.13
CA VAL A 459 4.61 10.95 -22.96
C VAL A 459 4.05 9.53 -22.99
N PHE A 460 3.99 8.94 -24.17
CA PHE A 460 3.62 7.55 -24.40
C PHE A 460 4.88 6.70 -24.57
N TYR A 461 4.92 5.54 -23.93
CA TYR A 461 6.03 4.58 -24.02
C TYR A 461 5.61 3.29 -24.70
N ASP A 462 6.58 2.62 -25.32
CA ASP A 462 6.38 1.28 -25.90
C ASP A 462 5.97 0.29 -24.79
N MET A 463 5.16 -0.70 -25.17
CA MET A 463 4.64 -1.71 -24.22
C MET A 463 5.66 -2.82 -23.92
N ASP A 464 6.57 -3.09 -24.86
CA ASP A 464 7.63 -4.10 -24.76
C ASP A 464 8.98 -3.48 -24.31
N ASP A 465 9.14 -2.16 -24.46
CA ASP A 465 10.31 -1.38 -24.08
C ASP A 465 9.90 -0.07 -23.37
N PRO A 466 9.66 -0.11 -22.03
CA PRO A 466 9.11 1.02 -21.29
C PRO A 466 10.04 2.23 -21.21
N GLU A 467 11.33 2.10 -21.57
CA GLU A 467 12.26 3.23 -21.66
C GLU A 467 12.11 4.01 -22.98
N ARG A 468 11.43 3.42 -23.98
CA ARG A 468 11.32 4.01 -25.31
C ARG A 468 10.07 4.85 -25.45
N ALA A 469 10.24 6.17 -25.36
CA ALA A 469 9.18 7.11 -25.69
C ALA A 469 8.79 7.01 -27.18
N ILE A 470 7.50 6.82 -27.46
CA ILE A 470 6.93 6.57 -28.80
C ILE A 470 5.99 7.68 -29.31
N ASN A 471 5.39 8.45 -28.41
CA ASN A 471 4.47 9.53 -28.79
C ASN A 471 4.34 10.59 -27.69
N VAL A 472 3.73 11.74 -28.02
CA VAL A 472 3.46 12.84 -27.08
C VAL A 472 2.05 13.38 -27.31
N GLY A 473 1.31 13.53 -26.22
CA GLY A 473 0.07 14.31 -26.18
C GLY A 473 0.34 15.69 -25.60
N TYR A 474 -0.06 16.73 -26.32
CA TYR A 474 0.05 18.10 -25.84
C TYR A 474 -1.26 18.54 -25.21
N VAL A 475 -1.19 19.06 -23.99
CA VAL A 475 -2.34 19.64 -23.29
C VAL A 475 -2.25 21.16 -23.40
N GLY A 476 -3.25 21.77 -24.02
CA GLY A 476 -3.28 23.22 -24.25
C GLY A 476 -3.72 23.98 -23.00
N PRO A 477 -3.16 25.17 -22.73
CA PRO A 477 -3.62 26.00 -21.62
C PRO A 477 -4.98 26.62 -21.93
N SER A 478 -5.78 26.87 -20.90
CA SER A 478 -7.12 27.42 -21.05
C SER A 478 -7.14 28.90 -21.47
N ILE A 479 -8.22 29.27 -22.17
CA ILE A 479 -8.60 30.68 -22.35
C ILE A 479 -9.28 31.21 -21.09
N THR A 480 -10.05 30.37 -20.38
CA THR A 480 -10.65 30.77 -19.11
C THR A 480 -9.58 31.01 -18.03
N PRO A 481 -9.74 32.04 -17.18
CA PRO A 481 -8.91 32.19 -15.99
C PRO A 481 -9.28 31.20 -14.88
N TYR A 482 -10.35 30.41 -15.05
CA TYR A 482 -10.77 29.38 -14.12
C TYR A 482 -9.72 28.26 -14.01
N SER A 483 -9.13 27.98 -12.86
CA SER A 483 -8.99 28.93 -11.76
C SER A 483 -7.51 29.27 -11.58
N TYR A 484 -7.27 30.47 -11.09
CA TYR A 484 -5.97 30.97 -10.64
C TYR A 484 -4.97 31.30 -11.73
N VAL A 485 -5.40 31.40 -12.99
CA VAL A 485 -4.46 31.35 -14.11
C VAL A 485 -4.70 32.41 -15.18
N ASN A 486 -3.66 32.75 -15.94
CA ASN A 486 -3.79 33.74 -17.02
C ASN A 486 -4.46 33.14 -18.27
N PRO A 487 -5.42 33.86 -18.90
CA PRO A 487 -5.97 33.52 -20.21
C PRO A 487 -4.87 33.37 -21.26
N SER A 488 -4.84 32.22 -21.93
CA SER A 488 -3.74 31.87 -22.83
C SER A 488 -4.19 31.08 -24.05
N TYR A 489 -3.32 30.96 -25.05
CA TYR A 489 -3.51 30.04 -26.17
C TYR A 489 -2.16 29.54 -26.68
N ARG A 490 -2.18 28.46 -27.47
CA ARG A 490 -0.99 27.76 -27.94
C ARG A 490 -0.85 27.84 -29.46
N VAL A 491 0.39 27.94 -29.95
CA VAL A 491 0.74 27.90 -31.36
C VAL A 491 1.76 26.79 -31.59
N TYR A 492 1.44 25.82 -32.47
CA TYR A 492 2.39 24.79 -32.88
C TYR A 492 2.93 25.04 -34.28
N TYR A 493 4.12 24.52 -34.52
CA TYR A 493 4.71 24.41 -35.84
C TYR A 493 4.92 22.93 -36.17
N ALA A 494 4.50 22.50 -37.35
CA ALA A 494 4.69 21.12 -37.82
C ALA A 494 5.49 21.07 -39.13
N ASP A 495 6.25 19.99 -39.32
CA ASP A 495 7.01 19.76 -40.56
C ASP A 495 6.08 19.45 -41.74
N ALA A 496 6.07 20.36 -42.72
CA ALA A 496 5.33 20.21 -43.98
C ALA A 496 6.26 20.33 -45.19
N SER A 497 7.42 19.69 -45.11
CA SER A 497 8.40 19.62 -46.18
C SER A 497 7.78 19.18 -47.53
N PRO A 498 8.08 19.83 -48.68
CA PRO A 498 7.34 19.61 -49.93
C PRO A 498 7.54 18.23 -50.58
N GLU A 499 8.65 17.57 -50.28
CA GLU A 499 9.02 16.29 -50.91
C GLU A 499 8.60 15.07 -50.07
N ASN A 500 8.53 15.21 -48.74
CA ASN A 500 8.13 14.15 -47.81
C ASN A 500 7.73 14.76 -46.45
N PRO A 501 6.50 15.28 -46.30
CA PRO A 501 6.06 15.91 -45.06
C PRO A 501 5.88 14.87 -43.96
N THR A 502 6.49 15.09 -42.79
CA THR A 502 6.35 14.17 -41.64
C THR A 502 5.17 14.54 -40.74
N TYR A 503 4.71 15.79 -40.78
CA TYR A 503 3.65 16.35 -39.95
C TYR A 503 3.88 16.24 -38.43
N ALA A 504 5.08 15.85 -38.00
CA ALA A 504 5.47 15.90 -36.60
C ALA A 504 5.58 17.36 -36.12
N ILE A 505 5.25 17.60 -34.86
CA ILE A 505 5.42 18.90 -34.22
C ILE A 505 6.92 19.15 -34.00
N ILE A 506 7.37 20.32 -34.42
CA ILE A 506 8.80 20.71 -34.41
C ILE A 506 9.10 21.83 -33.42
N ASP A 507 8.09 22.63 -33.06
CA ASP A 507 8.17 23.62 -31.98
C ASP A 507 6.77 24.04 -31.51
N HIS A 508 6.68 24.67 -30.34
CA HIS A 508 5.47 25.40 -29.93
C HIS A 508 5.75 26.63 -29.07
N GLU A 509 4.81 27.56 -29.14
CA GLU A 509 4.79 28.82 -28.41
C GLU A 509 3.51 28.90 -27.58
N THR A 510 3.60 29.43 -26.36
CA THR A 510 2.43 29.81 -25.56
C THR A 510 2.33 31.33 -25.47
N TRP A 511 1.16 31.88 -25.76
CA TRP A 511 0.86 33.31 -25.72
C TRP A 511 -0.14 33.58 -24.61
N THR A 512 0.11 34.63 -23.83
CA THR A 512 -0.70 34.98 -22.66
C THR A 512 -0.76 36.49 -22.47
N PHE A 513 -1.64 36.95 -21.59
CA PHE A 513 -1.56 38.29 -21.02
C PHE A 513 -1.74 38.21 -19.51
N ASN A 514 -1.12 39.13 -18.77
CA ASN A 514 -1.30 39.20 -17.33
C ASN A 514 -2.66 39.81 -16.98
N LEU A 515 -3.52 39.05 -16.31
CA LEU A 515 -4.90 39.42 -16.01
C LEU A 515 -5.01 40.63 -15.10
N ASP A 516 -4.16 40.72 -14.06
CA ASP A 516 -4.10 41.88 -13.17
C ASP A 516 -3.72 43.16 -13.93
N GLU A 517 -2.70 43.08 -14.80
CA GLU A 517 -2.28 44.21 -15.62
C GLU A 517 -3.39 44.65 -16.58
N ALA A 518 -4.10 43.70 -17.20
CA ALA A 518 -5.22 43.99 -18.08
C ALA A 518 -6.37 44.69 -17.34
N ASN A 519 -6.70 44.20 -16.13
CA ASN A 519 -7.73 44.79 -15.28
C ASN A 519 -7.35 46.20 -14.79
N LEU A 520 -6.06 46.46 -14.53
CA LEU A 520 -5.57 47.78 -14.11
C LEU A 520 -5.43 48.79 -15.25
N SER A 521 -4.91 48.34 -16.40
CA SER A 521 -4.63 49.21 -17.56
C SER A 521 -5.86 49.43 -18.44
N GLY A 522 -6.84 48.52 -18.35
CA GLY A 522 -8.09 48.56 -19.11
C GLY A 522 -7.97 47.99 -20.53
N GLU A 523 -6.88 47.29 -20.86
CA GLU A 523 -6.69 46.55 -22.13
C GLU A 523 -5.69 45.39 -21.93
N PRO A 524 -5.92 44.18 -22.48
CA PRO A 524 -4.98 43.06 -22.36
C PRO A 524 -3.73 43.28 -23.23
N ASN A 525 -2.56 43.23 -22.60
CA ASN A 525 -1.27 43.31 -23.27
C ASN A 525 -0.70 41.91 -23.51
N TRP A 526 -0.91 41.38 -24.71
CA TRP A 526 -0.45 40.04 -25.09
C TRP A 526 1.05 39.98 -25.31
N TYR A 527 1.67 38.91 -24.81
CA TYR A 527 3.08 38.62 -25.03
C TYR A 527 3.31 37.12 -25.23
N LEU A 528 4.40 36.79 -25.91
CA LEU A 528 4.91 35.43 -25.99
C LEU A 528 5.45 35.06 -24.60
N LEU A 529 4.82 34.08 -23.94
CA LEU A 529 5.25 33.60 -22.64
C LEU A 529 6.57 32.82 -22.79
N TYR A 530 6.56 31.80 -23.64
CA TYR A 530 7.75 31.01 -23.93
C TYR A 530 7.66 30.30 -25.28
N ASP A 531 8.83 29.93 -25.78
CA ASP A 531 9.07 29.02 -26.91
C ASP A 531 9.69 27.74 -26.33
N ALA A 532 9.07 26.58 -26.58
CA ALA A 532 9.38 25.35 -25.85
C ALA A 532 10.84 24.91 -26.00
N ARG A 533 11.39 24.97 -27.21
CA ARG A 533 12.79 24.58 -27.45
C ARG A 533 13.78 25.54 -26.80
N THR A 534 13.50 26.83 -26.83
CA THR A 534 14.39 27.83 -26.23
C THR A 534 14.31 27.79 -24.71
N ALA A 535 13.10 27.72 -24.14
CA ALA A 535 12.86 27.72 -22.71
C ALA A 535 13.48 26.48 -22.04
N TYR A 536 13.16 25.29 -22.54
CA TYR A 536 13.60 24.03 -21.93
C TYR A 536 14.90 23.47 -22.55
N GLY A 537 15.54 24.21 -23.47
CA GLY A 537 16.77 23.77 -24.12
C GLY A 537 16.62 22.53 -25.01
N LEU A 538 15.41 22.23 -25.50
CA LEU A 538 15.13 21.00 -26.23
C LEU A 538 15.75 20.98 -27.63
N PRO A 539 16.48 19.92 -28.00
CA PRO A 539 17.06 19.81 -29.34
C PRO A 539 15.98 19.72 -30.43
N ASN A 540 14.84 19.10 -30.09
CA ASN A 540 13.65 18.90 -30.91
C ASN A 540 12.45 18.53 -29.99
N LEU A 541 11.26 18.39 -30.56
CA LEU A 541 10.05 17.99 -29.82
C LEU A 541 9.62 16.52 -30.07
N GLN A 542 10.58 15.65 -30.34
CA GLN A 542 10.30 14.20 -30.43
C GLN A 542 10.01 13.64 -29.03
N PRO A 543 9.31 12.49 -28.93
CA PRO A 543 8.93 11.90 -27.65
C PRO A 543 10.08 11.73 -26.66
N GLY A 544 11.25 11.30 -27.13
CA GLY A 544 12.43 11.17 -26.28
C GLY A 544 12.89 12.48 -25.63
N SER A 545 12.78 13.62 -26.32
CA SER A 545 13.18 14.91 -25.74
C SER A 545 12.21 15.41 -24.66
N TRP A 546 10.92 15.08 -24.78
CA TRP A 546 9.93 15.36 -23.73
C TRP A 546 10.09 14.43 -22.53
N SER A 547 10.41 13.16 -22.77
CA SER A 547 10.78 12.21 -21.72
C SER A 547 12.03 12.68 -20.96
N ASP A 548 13.09 13.05 -21.69
CA ASP A 548 14.32 13.59 -21.13
C ASP A 548 14.07 14.87 -20.29
N LEU A 549 13.14 15.73 -20.73
CA LEU A 549 12.76 16.94 -19.99
C LEU A 549 12.12 16.59 -18.64
N ALA A 550 11.16 15.67 -18.60
CA ALA A 550 10.54 15.23 -17.36
C ALA A 550 11.58 14.68 -16.38
N PHE A 551 12.53 13.86 -16.85
CA PHE A 551 13.61 13.35 -16.02
C PHE A 551 14.63 14.41 -15.61
N ALA A 552 14.90 15.40 -16.46
CA ALA A 552 15.75 16.53 -16.11
C ALA A 552 15.10 17.39 -15.03
N MET A 553 13.79 17.65 -15.12
CA MET A 553 13.03 18.36 -14.09
C MET A 553 12.97 17.61 -12.77
N ALA A 554 13.03 16.27 -12.77
CA ALA A 554 13.18 15.50 -11.53
C ALA A 554 14.52 15.76 -10.81
N GLN A 555 15.54 16.23 -11.52
CA GLN A 555 16.91 16.42 -11.01
C GLN A 555 17.32 17.89 -10.86
N ASP A 556 16.61 18.81 -11.52
CA ASP A 556 16.91 20.24 -11.54
C ASP A 556 15.69 21.03 -11.05
N ASP A 557 15.74 21.46 -9.79
CA ASP A 557 14.70 22.26 -9.15
C ASP A 557 14.43 23.55 -9.92
N ALA A 558 15.46 24.20 -10.45
CA ALA A 558 15.27 25.46 -11.17
C ALA A 558 14.53 25.24 -12.49
N LEU A 559 14.79 24.10 -13.16
CA LEU A 559 14.08 23.72 -14.38
C LEU A 559 12.62 23.33 -14.09
N PHE A 560 12.37 22.61 -12.98
CA PHE A 560 11.01 22.31 -12.54
C PHE A 560 10.24 23.58 -12.16
N GLU A 561 10.85 24.50 -11.40
CA GLU A 561 10.24 25.79 -11.06
C GLU A 561 9.95 26.64 -12.30
N GLU A 562 10.84 26.62 -13.30
CA GLU A 562 10.59 27.28 -14.59
C GLU A 562 9.40 26.65 -15.32
N PHE A 563 9.32 25.32 -15.36
CA PHE A 563 8.16 24.61 -15.89
C PHE A 563 6.89 24.92 -15.11
N TRP A 564 6.91 24.90 -13.78
CA TRP A 564 5.77 25.18 -12.90
C TRP A 564 5.21 26.59 -13.11
N ARG A 565 6.09 27.57 -13.31
CA ARG A 565 5.70 28.94 -13.67
C ARG A 565 5.03 29.00 -15.04
N TYR A 566 5.53 28.29 -16.05
CA TYR A 566 4.92 28.26 -17.38
C TYR A 566 3.61 27.47 -17.42
N ARG A 567 3.53 26.36 -16.67
CA ARG A 567 2.32 25.55 -16.46
C ARG A 567 1.13 26.42 -16.03
N HIS A 568 1.37 27.35 -15.11
CA HIS A 568 0.38 28.31 -14.60
C HIS A 568 0.44 29.69 -15.26
N ARG A 569 1.16 29.80 -16.39
CA ARG A 569 1.22 30.98 -17.27
C ARG A 569 1.65 32.25 -16.55
N GLU A 570 2.63 32.12 -15.67
CA GLU A 570 3.16 33.19 -14.80
C GLU A 570 2.06 33.97 -14.08
N SER A 571 1.00 33.26 -13.67
CA SER A 571 -0.08 33.85 -12.90
C SER A 571 0.42 34.43 -11.58
N SER A 572 -0.16 35.56 -11.21
CA SER A 572 0.08 36.26 -9.95
C SER A 572 -0.87 35.83 -8.83
N SER A 573 -1.72 34.83 -9.07
CA SER A 573 -2.65 34.32 -8.06
C SER A 573 -1.89 33.81 -6.84
N PRO A 574 -2.25 34.23 -5.61
CA PRO A 574 -1.64 33.71 -4.40
C PRO A 574 -2.04 32.26 -4.09
N ASP A 575 -3.09 31.75 -4.75
CA ASP A 575 -3.59 30.38 -4.59
C ASP A 575 -2.73 29.35 -5.35
N ILE A 576 -1.85 29.79 -6.26
CA ILE A 576 -0.79 28.94 -6.81
C ILE A 576 0.33 28.88 -5.78
N GLN A 577 0.33 27.80 -4.99
CA GLN A 577 1.33 27.56 -3.97
C GLN A 577 2.67 27.11 -4.57
N GLU A 578 3.74 27.23 -3.78
CA GLU A 578 5.00 26.53 -4.09
C GLU A 578 4.72 25.03 -4.11
N CYS A 579 5.16 24.35 -5.17
CA CYS A 579 4.90 22.94 -5.37
C CYS A 579 5.86 22.13 -4.48
N ASP A 580 5.32 21.55 -3.41
CA ASP A 580 6.07 20.68 -2.51
C ASP A 580 6.45 19.35 -3.19
N ALA A 581 7.09 18.45 -2.45
CA ALA A 581 7.59 17.19 -2.99
C ALA A 581 6.47 16.28 -3.53
N GLU A 582 5.30 16.26 -2.89
CA GLU A 582 4.15 15.46 -3.33
C GLU A 582 3.54 16.03 -4.60
N CYS A 583 3.31 17.35 -4.62
CA CYS A 583 2.87 18.08 -5.81
C CYS A 583 3.81 17.85 -6.99
N ARG A 584 5.13 17.89 -6.76
CA ARG A 584 6.15 17.70 -7.80
C ARG A 584 6.13 16.29 -8.35
N THR A 585 6.06 15.30 -7.48
CA THR A 585 5.98 13.89 -7.85
C THR A 585 4.75 13.63 -8.71
N SER A 586 3.58 14.08 -8.25
CA SER A 586 2.31 13.94 -8.98
C SER A 586 2.36 14.63 -10.34
N THR A 587 2.92 15.84 -10.39
CA THR A 587 3.09 16.59 -11.64
C THR A 587 3.99 15.84 -12.62
N LEU A 588 5.19 15.40 -12.20
CA LEU A 588 6.12 14.68 -13.06
C LEU A 588 5.56 13.33 -13.51
N CYS A 589 4.84 12.63 -12.61
CA CYS A 589 4.16 11.39 -12.91
C CYS A 589 3.15 11.57 -14.05
N PHE A 590 2.31 12.61 -14.00
CA PHE A 590 1.37 12.92 -15.07
C PHE A 590 2.08 13.12 -16.42
N LEU A 591 3.23 13.80 -16.45
CA LEU A 591 3.99 14.05 -17.69
C LEU A 591 4.53 12.78 -18.36
N VAL A 592 4.79 11.72 -17.58
CA VAL A 592 5.34 10.44 -18.09
C VAL A 592 4.33 9.29 -18.07
N ARG A 593 3.04 9.62 -17.94
CA ARG A 593 1.96 8.65 -17.83
C ARG A 593 1.03 8.71 -19.03
N ALA A 594 0.91 7.59 -19.74
CA ALA A 594 -0.05 7.41 -20.83
C ALA A 594 -1.16 6.38 -20.51
N ASP A 595 -1.05 5.70 -19.37
CA ASP A 595 -2.06 4.80 -18.80
C ASP A 595 -2.48 5.37 -17.44
N SER A 596 -3.78 5.60 -17.22
CA SER A 596 -4.31 6.20 -15.99
C SER A 596 -4.14 5.38 -14.70
N ARG A 597 -3.39 4.26 -14.73
CA ARG A 597 -2.81 3.57 -13.55
C ARG A 597 -1.29 3.59 -13.47
N GLU A 598 -0.59 3.59 -14.59
CA GLU A 598 0.87 3.54 -14.57
C GLU A 598 1.45 4.93 -14.31
N CYS A 599 1.67 5.28 -13.04
CA CYS A 599 2.86 6.05 -12.79
C CYS A 599 4.02 5.12 -13.14
N MET A 600 4.93 5.50 -14.04
CA MET A 600 6.28 4.93 -13.93
C MET A 600 6.69 5.23 -12.52
N LYS A 601 6.72 4.20 -11.65
CA LYS A 601 7.09 4.39 -10.26
C LYS A 601 8.39 5.18 -10.29
N GLU A 602 8.38 6.35 -9.66
CA GLU A 602 9.56 7.21 -9.53
C GLU A 602 10.79 6.44 -8.97
N LYS A 603 10.53 5.23 -8.43
CA LYS A 603 11.48 4.18 -8.06
C LYS A 603 12.50 3.76 -9.11
N ASP A 604 12.24 3.81 -10.43
CA ASP A 604 13.19 3.18 -11.39
C ASP A 604 14.19 4.10 -12.09
N ILE A 605 13.95 5.42 -12.22
CA ILE A 605 14.77 6.22 -13.17
C ILE A 605 15.66 7.29 -12.54
N THR A 606 15.30 7.90 -11.40
CA THR A 606 16.11 9.02 -10.87
C THR A 606 17.00 8.61 -9.69
N SER A 607 16.50 7.79 -8.76
CA SER A 607 17.25 7.44 -7.54
C SER A 607 18.22 6.27 -7.72
N LEU A 608 17.86 5.25 -8.50
CA LEU A 608 18.73 4.09 -8.78
C LEU A 608 19.76 4.38 -9.86
N VAL A 609 19.43 5.17 -10.90
CA VAL A 609 20.36 5.44 -12.02
C VAL A 609 21.44 6.47 -11.67
N HIS A 610 21.16 7.46 -10.81
CA HIS A 610 22.21 8.36 -10.30
C HIS A 610 23.13 7.66 -9.31
N LEU A 611 22.58 6.88 -8.37
CA LEU A 611 23.38 6.10 -7.41
C LEU A 611 24.22 5.05 -8.16
N TYR A 612 23.64 4.31 -9.10
CA TYR A 612 24.33 3.28 -9.89
C TYR A 612 25.34 3.84 -10.90
N LYS A 613 25.05 4.94 -11.61
CA LYS A 613 26.02 5.52 -12.57
C LYS A 613 27.18 6.24 -11.89
N ASP A 614 26.98 6.85 -10.71
CA ASP A 614 28.06 7.46 -9.95
C ASP A 614 28.91 6.41 -9.19
N LEU A 615 28.29 5.32 -8.69
CA LEU A 615 29.01 4.19 -8.08
C LEU A 615 29.83 3.38 -9.11
N VAL A 616 29.31 3.18 -10.33
CA VAL A 616 29.92 2.26 -11.33
C VAL A 616 30.90 2.97 -12.27
N LYS A 617 30.78 4.29 -12.51
CA LYS A 617 31.55 4.96 -13.58
C LYS A 617 32.76 5.78 -13.12
N GLU A 618 32.76 6.33 -11.90
CA GLU A 618 33.88 7.15 -11.42
C GLU A 618 34.73 6.52 -10.32
N GLY A 619 34.21 5.51 -9.60
CA GLY A 619 34.87 4.92 -8.44
C GLY A 619 34.97 5.95 -7.31
N LEU A 620 34.31 5.69 -6.18
CA LEU A 620 34.21 6.54 -4.98
C LEU A 620 35.17 7.76 -5.00
N PRO A 621 34.72 8.95 -5.45
CA PRO A 621 35.49 10.16 -5.21
C PRO A 621 35.55 10.31 -3.69
N THR A 622 36.77 10.26 -3.15
CA THR A 622 37.22 10.49 -1.75
C THR A 622 36.67 11.73 -1.01
N LYS A 623 35.50 12.25 -1.38
CA LYS A 623 34.99 13.56 -0.99
C LYS A 623 33.54 13.57 -0.47
N TYR A 624 32.81 12.46 -0.58
CA TYR A 624 31.55 12.26 0.15
C TYR A 624 31.72 11.05 1.06
N THR A 625 31.44 11.25 2.34
CA THR A 625 31.30 10.12 3.27
C THR A 625 29.95 9.45 3.00
N ILE A 626 29.85 8.15 3.20
CA ILE A 626 28.59 7.42 3.00
C ILE A 626 27.50 8.00 3.92
N LEU A 627 27.91 8.55 5.06
CA LEU A 627 27.11 9.36 6.00
C LEU A 627 26.47 10.62 5.38
N GLU A 628 27.07 11.25 4.37
CA GLU A 628 26.51 12.43 3.70
C GLU A 628 25.43 12.07 2.68
N VAL A 629 25.51 10.88 2.09
CA VAL A 629 24.47 10.33 1.19
C VAL A 629 23.23 9.97 2.00
N THR A 630 23.39 9.34 3.16
CA THR A 630 22.27 8.94 4.04
C THR A 630 21.60 10.09 4.78
N LYS A 631 22.35 11.15 5.12
CA LYS A 631 21.76 12.42 5.61
C LYS A 631 20.90 13.14 4.56
N GLN A 632 21.23 12.99 3.27
CA GLN A 632 20.39 13.52 2.20
C GLN A 632 19.13 12.67 2.00
N LEU A 633 19.24 11.34 2.10
CA LEU A 633 18.08 10.43 2.09
C LEU A 633 17.09 10.74 3.25
N ARG A 634 17.57 11.12 4.44
CA ARG A 634 16.72 11.50 5.59
C ARG A 634 15.82 12.72 5.34
N ASN A 635 16.36 13.74 4.67
CA ASN A 635 15.58 14.93 4.36
C ASN A 635 14.58 14.71 3.21
N ILE A 636 14.75 13.63 2.44
CA ILE A 636 13.87 13.24 1.33
C ILE A 636 12.74 12.34 1.82
N PHE A 637 13.00 11.41 2.75
CA PHE A 637 12.03 10.40 3.15
C PHE A 637 11.24 10.68 4.45
N PHE A 638 11.71 11.56 5.34
CA PHE A 638 11.10 11.70 6.68
C PHE A 638 10.96 13.13 7.19
N PRO A 639 9.91 13.89 6.79
CA PRO A 639 9.65 15.20 7.36
C PRO A 639 9.01 15.17 8.75
N GLU A 640 8.12 14.22 9.11
CA GLU A 640 7.65 14.01 10.51
C GLU A 640 6.70 12.79 10.67
N ARG A 641 7.08 11.85 11.56
CA ARG A 641 6.35 10.74 12.25
C ARG A 641 5.84 9.49 11.47
N GLU A 642 6.52 8.38 11.79
CA GLU A 642 6.12 6.95 11.89
C GLU A 642 5.01 6.43 10.95
N LEU A 643 5.41 6.05 9.74
CA LEU A 643 4.79 4.94 9.00
C LEU A 643 5.61 3.65 9.27
N ARG A 644 4.94 2.48 9.28
CA ARG A 644 5.60 1.20 9.04
C ARG A 644 5.99 1.14 7.56
N ILE A 645 7.29 1.01 7.30
CA ILE A 645 7.96 1.33 6.03
C ILE A 645 8.41 0.06 5.28
N ASP A 646 8.05 -1.10 5.80
CA ASP A 646 8.95 -2.25 5.65
C ASP A 646 8.93 -2.80 4.22
N CYS A 647 7.77 -2.90 3.57
CA CYS A 647 7.71 -3.46 2.22
C CYS A 647 8.32 -2.54 1.13
N PHE A 648 8.01 -1.24 1.18
CA PHE A 648 8.45 -0.31 0.12
C PHE A 648 9.96 -0.08 0.13
N LEU A 649 10.60 -0.09 1.31
CA LEU A 649 12.05 0.09 1.41
C LEU A 649 12.83 -1.22 1.43
N CYS A 650 12.24 -2.35 1.81
CA CYS A 650 13.00 -3.60 1.93
C CYS A 650 13.64 -4.02 0.61
N GLU A 651 12.88 -4.15 -0.48
CA GLU A 651 13.44 -4.64 -1.75
C GLU A 651 14.56 -3.74 -2.33
N PRO A 652 14.37 -2.41 -2.47
CA PRO A 652 15.43 -1.55 -2.99
C PRO A 652 16.65 -1.50 -2.05
N THR A 653 16.45 -1.56 -0.73
CA THR A 653 17.55 -1.57 0.23
C THR A 653 18.33 -2.87 0.16
N ALA A 654 17.66 -4.02 0.16
CA ALA A 654 18.30 -5.32 0.06
C ALA A 654 19.06 -5.46 -1.28
N ASN A 655 18.45 -5.09 -2.41
CA ASN A 655 19.12 -5.12 -3.71
C ASN A 655 20.34 -4.18 -3.77
N LEU A 656 20.27 -3.00 -3.15
CA LEU A 656 21.42 -2.10 -3.05
C LEU A 656 22.57 -2.79 -2.29
N TYR A 657 22.33 -3.40 -1.13
CA TYR A 657 23.38 -4.09 -0.38
C TYR A 657 24.00 -5.24 -1.17
N ILE A 658 23.17 -6.03 -1.85
CA ILE A 658 23.63 -7.12 -2.72
C ILE A 658 24.57 -6.59 -3.80
N ASP A 659 24.21 -5.50 -4.46
CA ASP A 659 25.02 -4.88 -5.50
C ASP A 659 26.33 -4.31 -4.95
N LEU A 660 26.33 -3.68 -3.77
CA LEU A 660 27.53 -3.15 -3.12
C LEU A 660 28.50 -4.28 -2.74
N ILE A 661 27.98 -5.39 -2.21
CA ILE A 661 28.76 -6.59 -1.87
C ILE A 661 29.34 -7.23 -3.14
N ASN A 662 28.52 -7.47 -4.16
CA ASN A 662 28.95 -8.03 -5.45
C ASN A 662 29.93 -7.11 -6.19
N GLY A 663 29.84 -5.80 -5.96
CA GLY A 663 30.76 -4.78 -6.45
C GLY A 663 32.14 -4.79 -5.77
N GLY A 664 32.30 -5.57 -4.69
CA GLY A 664 33.56 -5.73 -3.97
C GLY A 664 33.87 -4.59 -3.00
N MET A 665 32.86 -3.91 -2.47
CA MET A 665 33.06 -2.96 -1.36
C MET A 665 33.63 -3.66 -0.14
N SER A 666 34.42 -2.91 0.62
CA SER A 666 34.95 -3.40 1.89
C SER A 666 33.87 -3.44 2.97
N GLU A 667 34.06 -4.31 3.95
CA GLU A 667 33.21 -4.43 5.14
C GLU A 667 33.01 -3.08 5.85
N GLU A 668 34.09 -2.30 6.04
CA GLU A 668 34.05 -0.96 6.65
C GLU A 668 33.15 0.02 5.87
N GLU A 669 33.15 -0.05 4.53
CA GLU A 669 32.29 0.79 3.71
C GLU A 669 30.82 0.34 3.76
N LEU A 670 30.56 -0.97 3.87
CA LEU A 670 29.22 -1.53 4.01
C LEU A 670 28.61 -1.23 5.39
N GLU A 671 29.43 -1.26 6.45
CA GLU A 671 29.05 -0.82 7.79
C GLU A 671 28.71 0.67 7.80
N GLU A 672 29.51 1.53 7.15
CA GLU A 672 29.20 2.96 7.07
C GLU A 672 27.88 3.22 6.31
N ALA A 673 27.58 2.44 5.27
CA ALA A 673 26.30 2.46 4.58
C ALA A 673 25.14 2.09 5.51
N ALA A 674 25.34 1.04 6.32
CA ALA A 674 24.29 0.52 7.18
C ALA A 674 24.01 1.49 8.33
N MET A 675 25.06 2.13 8.85
CA MET A 675 24.94 3.15 9.89
C MET A 675 24.10 4.31 9.42
N GLY A 676 24.30 4.74 8.18
CA GLY A 676 23.52 5.81 7.60
C GLY A 676 22.02 5.47 7.43
N LEU A 677 21.69 4.21 7.11
CA LEU A 677 20.31 3.74 7.05
C LEU A 677 19.72 3.58 8.45
N CYS A 678 20.49 3.11 9.42
CA CYS A 678 20.02 2.99 10.79
C CYS A 678 19.70 4.38 11.40
N ASP A 679 20.53 5.37 11.13
CA ASP A 679 20.28 6.79 11.45
C ASP A 679 19.02 7.35 10.75
N LEU A 680 18.73 6.86 9.54
CA LEU A 680 17.55 7.25 8.75
C LEU A 680 16.26 6.80 9.43
N PHE A 681 16.24 5.57 9.97
CA PHE A 681 15.11 5.00 10.70
C PHE A 681 14.97 5.50 12.15
N GLY A 682 15.81 6.45 12.56
CA GLY A 682 15.70 7.08 13.87
C GLY A 682 16.12 6.18 15.04
N GLN A 683 16.94 5.17 14.76
CA GLN A 683 17.43 4.23 15.76
C GLN A 683 18.56 4.83 16.61
N GLU A 684 18.70 4.34 17.84
CA GLU A 684 19.74 4.82 18.75
C GLU A 684 21.14 4.36 18.27
N PRO A 685 22.14 5.26 18.16
CA PRO A 685 23.42 4.94 17.52
C PRO A 685 24.16 3.73 18.08
N ILE A 686 24.03 3.49 19.39
CA ILE A 686 24.67 2.33 20.05
C ILE A 686 24.05 1.00 19.61
N VAL A 687 22.74 0.99 19.34
CA VAL A 687 22.03 -0.18 18.84
C VAL A 687 22.45 -0.43 17.40
N CYS A 688 22.48 0.63 16.58
CA CYS A 688 22.93 0.58 15.20
C CYS A 688 24.35 0.02 15.08
N GLU A 689 25.32 0.62 15.78
CA GLU A 689 26.73 0.26 15.69
C GLU A 689 26.93 -1.22 16.03
N GLY A 690 26.28 -1.70 17.08
CA GLY A 690 26.36 -3.08 17.51
C GLY A 690 25.76 -4.08 16.53
N LEU A 691 24.52 -3.84 16.08
CA LEU A 691 23.85 -4.73 15.12
C LEU A 691 24.56 -4.76 13.77
N ILE A 692 25.01 -3.61 13.28
CA ILE A 692 25.66 -3.49 11.97
C ILE A 692 26.99 -4.23 11.97
N SER A 693 27.81 -4.00 13.00
CA SER A 693 29.08 -4.70 13.17
C SER A 693 28.90 -6.22 13.27
N ALA A 694 27.78 -6.67 13.84
CA ALA A 694 27.44 -8.09 13.96
C ALA A 694 26.94 -8.71 12.63
N PHE A 695 26.03 -8.03 11.91
CA PHE A 695 25.30 -8.62 10.78
C PHE A 695 25.90 -8.34 9.40
N VAL A 696 26.70 -7.27 9.20
CA VAL A 696 27.32 -6.99 7.90
C VAL A 696 28.21 -8.14 7.40
N PRO A 697 29.08 -8.76 8.24
CA PRO A 697 29.85 -9.93 7.82
C PRO A 697 28.96 -11.11 7.38
N ILE A 698 27.86 -11.35 8.08
CA ILE A 698 26.89 -12.41 7.76
C ILE A 698 26.23 -12.13 6.40
N ALA A 699 25.79 -10.89 6.17
CA ALA A 699 25.19 -10.47 4.91
C ALA A 699 26.16 -10.64 3.73
N ILE A 700 27.44 -10.25 3.90
CA ILE A 700 28.49 -10.46 2.90
C ILE A 700 28.62 -11.94 2.55
N TYR A 701 28.69 -12.81 3.56
CA TYR A 701 28.83 -14.25 3.34
C TYR A 701 27.64 -14.82 2.58
N ILE A 702 26.41 -14.49 2.99
CA ILE A 702 25.18 -15.00 2.37
C ILE A 702 25.09 -14.58 0.90
N VAL A 703 25.37 -13.31 0.60
CA VAL A 703 25.31 -12.79 -0.77
C VAL A 703 26.38 -13.42 -1.66
N LEU A 704 27.61 -13.59 -1.16
CA LEU A 704 28.71 -14.14 -1.96
C LEU A 704 28.60 -15.67 -2.17
N ASN A 705 27.86 -16.37 -1.31
CA ASN A 705 27.73 -17.83 -1.33
C ASN A 705 26.30 -18.31 -1.59
N GLY A 706 25.40 -17.44 -2.05
CA GLY A 706 23.96 -17.74 -2.16
C GLY A 706 23.24 -17.05 -3.32
N GLN A 707 21.94 -17.30 -3.42
CA GLN A 707 20.99 -16.65 -4.33
C GLN A 707 19.78 -16.16 -3.53
N LEU A 708 19.88 -14.94 -3.00
CA LEU A 708 18.82 -14.32 -2.21
C LEU A 708 17.62 -13.97 -3.09
N ASN A 709 16.44 -14.50 -2.77
CA ASN A 709 15.18 -14.01 -3.35
C ASN A 709 14.69 -12.81 -2.52
N VAL A 710 15.01 -11.61 -2.98
CA VAL A 710 14.70 -10.36 -2.28
C VAL A 710 13.20 -10.11 -2.14
N PRO A 711 12.35 -10.28 -3.18
CA PRO A 711 10.90 -10.10 -3.03
C PRO A 711 10.28 -11.00 -1.96
N LEU A 712 10.65 -12.29 -1.94
CA LEU A 712 10.14 -13.23 -0.94
C LEU A 712 10.69 -12.94 0.47
N PHE A 713 11.98 -12.60 0.58
CA PHE A 713 12.58 -12.15 1.83
C PHE A 713 11.81 -10.94 2.39
N CYS A 714 11.52 -9.95 1.57
CA CYS A 714 10.78 -8.76 1.98
C CYS A 714 9.32 -9.06 2.29
N ASN A 715 8.65 -9.93 1.54
CA ASN A 715 7.28 -10.33 1.85
C ASN A 715 7.16 -11.00 3.24
N LEU A 716 8.10 -11.90 3.56
CA LEU A 716 8.05 -12.67 4.80
C LEU A 716 8.62 -11.93 6.01
N VAL A 717 9.63 -11.07 5.82
CA VAL A 717 10.28 -10.32 6.92
C VAL A 717 9.62 -8.95 7.15
N ALA A 718 9.05 -8.33 6.12
CA ALA A 718 8.46 -6.99 6.18
C ALA A 718 6.92 -6.96 6.00
N GLY A 719 6.26 -8.12 5.81
CA GLY A 719 4.81 -8.28 5.82
C GLY A 719 4.13 -8.48 4.45
N SER A 720 2.89 -8.98 4.48
CA SER A 720 2.13 -9.56 3.35
C SER A 720 1.68 -8.61 2.23
N GLU A 721 2.17 -7.37 2.20
CA GLU A 721 1.83 -6.36 1.17
C GLU A 721 2.90 -6.28 0.05
N CYS A 722 3.91 -7.16 0.07
CA CYS A 722 4.91 -7.26 -1.00
C CYS A 722 4.51 -8.29 -2.07
N THR A 723 4.90 -8.03 -3.33
CA THR A 723 4.48 -8.80 -4.51
C THR A 723 4.69 -10.32 -4.37
N LEU A 724 3.70 -11.08 -4.85
CA LEU A 724 3.68 -12.55 -4.83
C LEU A 724 4.18 -13.13 -6.14
N ASP A 725 5.47 -13.46 -6.19
CA ASP A 725 5.95 -14.53 -7.06
C ASP A 725 6.84 -15.47 -6.23
N GLU A 726 6.34 -16.65 -5.90
CA GLU A 726 7.10 -17.68 -5.18
C GLU A 726 8.23 -18.23 -6.08
N PRO A 727 9.49 -18.28 -5.62
CA PRO A 727 10.59 -18.80 -6.43
C PRO A 727 10.47 -20.32 -6.63
N PRO A 728 11.02 -20.85 -7.74
CA PRO A 728 11.13 -22.29 -7.96
C PRO A 728 11.89 -22.97 -6.80
N GLY A 729 11.24 -23.95 -6.15
CA GLY A 729 11.82 -24.71 -5.03
C GLY A 729 11.41 -24.21 -3.63
N PHE A 730 10.71 -23.08 -3.54
CA PHE A 730 10.13 -22.63 -2.27
C PHE A 730 9.07 -23.59 -1.74
N ASP A 731 8.24 -24.14 -2.64
CA ASP A 731 7.28 -25.19 -2.32
C ASP A 731 7.96 -26.56 -2.45
N TRP A 732 8.26 -27.18 -1.31
CA TRP A 732 8.87 -28.51 -1.21
C TRP A 732 8.11 -29.36 -0.21
N GLU A 733 8.22 -30.68 -0.39
CA GLU A 733 7.61 -31.65 0.49
C GLU A 733 8.64 -32.70 0.93
N VAL A 734 8.62 -33.04 2.23
CA VAL A 734 9.36 -34.21 2.73
C VAL A 734 8.64 -35.52 2.39
N GLU A 735 9.42 -36.57 2.16
CA GLU A 735 8.87 -37.89 1.86
C GLU A 735 8.41 -38.59 3.16
N LEU A 736 7.09 -38.73 3.31
CA LEU A 736 6.50 -39.57 4.35
C LEU A 736 6.61 -41.06 3.97
N PRO A 737 6.86 -41.96 4.93
CA PRO A 737 6.97 -43.39 4.64
C PRO A 737 5.62 -43.98 4.19
N ASP A 738 5.67 -44.87 3.20
CA ASP A 738 4.53 -45.67 2.69
C ASP A 738 4.17 -46.82 3.66
N ILE A 739 4.07 -46.49 4.95
CA ILE A 739 3.58 -47.37 6.02
C ILE A 739 2.19 -46.84 6.41
N PRO A 740 1.14 -47.70 6.40
CA PRO A 740 -0.20 -47.25 6.72
C PRO A 740 -0.30 -46.60 8.09
N LYS A 741 -0.83 -45.38 8.14
CA LYS A 741 -1.15 -44.64 9.36
C LYS A 741 -2.03 -45.49 10.28
N PRO A 742 -1.63 -45.74 11.55
CA PRO A 742 -2.43 -46.51 12.50
C PRO A 742 -3.78 -45.83 12.82
N ASN A 743 -4.79 -46.63 13.17
CA ASN A 743 -6.06 -46.08 13.68
C ASN A 743 -5.87 -45.53 15.09
N ILE A 744 -6.45 -44.36 15.36
CA ILE A 744 -6.49 -43.74 16.69
C ILE A 744 -7.26 -44.67 17.63
N SER A 745 -6.62 -45.13 18.72
CA SER A 745 -7.20 -46.14 19.61
C SER A 745 -7.12 -45.82 21.11
N SER A 746 -6.46 -44.72 21.50
CA SER A 746 -6.19 -44.41 22.90
C SER A 746 -7.31 -43.59 23.54
N ILE A 747 -8.11 -44.24 24.38
CA ILE A 747 -8.94 -43.57 25.38
C ILE A 747 -8.03 -43.22 26.56
N ILE A 748 -7.87 -41.94 26.86
CA ILE A 748 -7.10 -41.49 28.03
C ILE A 748 -7.99 -41.57 29.26
N PRO A 749 -7.58 -42.27 30.34
CA PRO A 749 -8.36 -42.37 31.56
C PRO A 749 -8.54 -40.99 32.24
N ASP A 750 -9.67 -40.79 32.94
CA ASP A 750 -9.97 -39.51 33.61
C ASP A 750 -9.08 -39.19 34.84
N ASP A 751 -8.53 -40.22 35.50
CA ASP A 751 -7.66 -40.06 36.68
C ASP A 751 -6.55 -41.13 36.74
N PRO A 752 -5.56 -41.08 35.84
CA PRO A 752 -4.46 -42.02 35.84
C PRO A 752 -3.32 -41.57 36.78
N PRO A 753 -2.38 -42.47 37.12
CA PRO A 753 -1.09 -42.08 37.66
C PRO A 753 -0.44 -41.02 36.76
N ARG A 754 0.14 -39.99 37.37
CA ARG A 754 0.61 -38.80 36.65
C ARG A 754 2.13 -38.73 36.65
N LEU A 755 2.71 -38.42 35.51
CA LEU A 755 4.05 -37.85 35.43
C LEU A 755 3.95 -36.34 35.65
N LYS A 756 4.81 -35.75 36.47
CA LYS A 756 4.88 -34.30 36.68
C LYS A 756 6.09 -33.71 35.96
N ILE A 757 5.82 -32.72 35.11
CA ILE A 757 6.83 -32.09 34.25
C ILE A 757 6.87 -30.61 34.56
N VAL A 758 8.04 -30.07 34.84
CA VAL A 758 8.23 -28.61 34.93
C VAL A 758 8.78 -28.11 33.61
N HIS A 759 8.18 -27.06 33.08
CA HIS A 759 8.61 -26.38 31.87
C HIS A 759 9.12 -25.00 32.21
N LEU A 760 10.39 -24.79 31.91
CA LEU A 760 11.10 -23.53 32.01
C LEU A 760 11.43 -23.07 30.60
N THR A 761 11.35 -21.77 30.33
CA THR A 761 11.63 -21.21 29.01
C THR A 761 11.98 -19.74 29.14
N ASP A 762 12.68 -19.19 28.14
CA ASP A 762 12.92 -17.76 27.98
C ASP A 762 13.48 -17.15 29.27
N THR A 763 14.62 -17.71 29.67
CA THR A 763 15.29 -17.37 30.93
C THR A 763 15.85 -15.96 30.90
N HIS A 764 16.38 -15.56 29.73
CA HIS A 764 17.03 -14.29 29.45
C HIS A 764 17.73 -13.73 30.68
N PHE A 765 18.77 -14.44 31.12
CA PHE A 765 19.56 -14.01 32.26
C PHE A 765 20.45 -12.86 31.82
N ASP A 766 20.17 -11.66 32.32
CA ASP A 766 21.00 -10.48 32.12
C ASP A 766 22.08 -10.40 33.23
N PRO A 767 23.36 -10.64 32.90
CA PRO A 767 24.44 -10.52 33.87
C PRO A 767 24.73 -9.07 34.28
N GLU A 768 24.30 -8.09 33.49
CA GLU A 768 24.52 -6.66 33.72
C GLU A 768 23.34 -5.96 34.40
N TYR A 769 22.23 -6.68 34.65
CA TYR A 769 21.08 -6.16 35.37
C TYR A 769 21.50 -5.57 36.73
N ALA A 770 21.07 -4.34 37.00
CA ALA A 770 21.37 -3.64 38.24
C ALA A 770 20.12 -3.01 38.87
N GLU A 771 19.80 -3.40 40.11
CA GLU A 771 18.76 -2.75 40.93
C GLU A 771 19.03 -1.25 41.03
N GLY A 772 18.01 -0.43 40.71
CA GLY A 772 18.12 1.02 40.70
C GLY A 772 18.72 1.64 39.42
N ALA A 773 19.12 0.84 38.44
CA ALA A 773 19.48 1.33 37.12
C ALA A 773 18.27 1.93 36.40
N ASN A 774 18.52 2.70 35.35
CA ASN A 774 17.46 3.30 34.55
C ASN A 774 16.71 2.22 33.74
N ALA A 775 15.46 1.97 34.10
CA ALA A 775 14.57 1.05 33.40
C ALA A 775 13.79 1.72 32.25
N ASN A 776 13.87 3.06 32.14
CA ASN A 776 13.31 3.84 31.03
C ASN A 776 14.43 4.56 30.27
N CYS A 777 15.30 3.78 29.64
CA CYS A 777 16.54 4.28 29.02
C CYS A 777 16.39 4.69 27.55
N GLY A 778 15.22 4.45 26.94
CA GLY A 778 14.96 4.75 25.52
C GLY A 778 15.57 3.76 24.54
N LEU A 779 16.07 2.61 25.02
CA LEU A 779 16.57 1.51 24.21
C LEU A 779 15.61 0.31 24.31
N TYR A 780 15.75 -0.65 23.40
CA TYR A 780 15.02 -1.92 23.41
C TYR A 780 15.41 -2.87 24.56
N HIS A 781 16.38 -2.50 25.39
CA HIS A 781 16.80 -3.25 26.57
C HIS A 781 17.48 -2.28 27.54
N CYS A 782 16.98 -2.23 28.77
CA CYS A 782 17.34 -1.31 29.83
C CYS A 782 17.71 -2.07 31.11
N CYS A 783 17.63 -1.41 32.27
CA CYS A 783 17.90 -1.98 33.60
C CYS A 783 19.34 -2.46 33.85
N GLN A 784 20.27 -2.22 32.92
CA GLN A 784 21.66 -2.60 33.06
C GLN A 784 22.48 -1.52 33.76
N SER A 785 23.57 -1.96 34.40
CA SER A 785 24.54 -1.10 35.07
C SER A 785 25.06 0.03 34.16
N LYS A 786 25.21 -0.27 32.86
CA LYS A 786 25.63 0.66 31.79
C LYS A 786 24.60 1.74 31.45
N ASN A 787 23.30 1.53 31.72
CA ASN A 787 22.28 2.57 31.52
C ASN A 787 22.33 3.67 32.60
N GLY A 788 23.16 3.49 33.64
CA GLY A 788 23.32 4.45 34.74
C GLY A 788 22.17 4.41 35.75
N PRO A 789 22.27 5.17 36.85
CA PRO A 789 21.22 5.23 37.87
C PRO A 789 19.97 5.92 37.34
N ALA A 790 18.80 5.46 37.75
CA ALA A 790 17.53 6.06 37.33
C ALA A 790 17.42 7.55 37.74
N PRO A 791 16.90 8.43 36.85
CA PRO A 791 16.70 9.84 37.16
C PRO A 791 15.70 10.06 38.29
N THR A 792 14.68 9.20 38.39
CA THR A 792 13.64 9.22 39.42
C THR A 792 13.47 7.83 40.05
N PRO A 793 12.94 7.74 41.30
CA PRO A 793 12.62 6.45 41.92
C PRO A 793 11.62 5.60 41.12
N GLU A 794 10.72 6.23 40.35
CA GLU A 794 9.73 5.55 39.51
C GLU A 794 10.35 4.97 38.22
N GLU A 795 11.50 5.49 37.80
CA GLU A 795 12.29 4.98 36.66
C GLU A 795 13.35 3.95 37.07
N ALA A 796 13.42 3.61 38.36
CA ALA A 796 14.39 2.69 38.91
C ALA A 796 14.00 1.23 38.67
N ALA A 797 14.91 0.47 38.08
CA ALA A 797 14.80 -0.97 37.91
C ALA A 797 14.60 -1.66 39.28
N GLY A 798 13.61 -2.56 39.34
CA GLY A 798 13.32 -3.36 40.52
C GLY A 798 14.44 -4.33 40.90
N LYS A 799 14.34 -4.95 42.07
CA LYS A 799 15.31 -5.95 42.53
C LYS A 799 15.15 -7.29 41.79
N PHE A 800 13.93 -7.65 41.43
CA PHE A 800 13.57 -8.94 40.82
C PHE A 800 13.26 -8.84 39.32
N GLY A 801 13.51 -7.69 38.71
CA GLY A 801 13.07 -7.38 37.35
C GLY A 801 12.21 -6.12 37.33
N ASP A 802 11.86 -5.70 36.12
CA ASP A 802 11.00 -4.55 35.82
C ASP A 802 10.09 -4.91 34.64
N TYR A 803 8.90 -4.31 34.55
CA TYR A 803 7.95 -4.60 33.46
C TYR A 803 8.29 -3.90 32.15
N ARG A 804 9.20 -2.92 32.14
CA ARG A 804 9.67 -2.30 30.89
C ARG A 804 10.57 -3.27 30.12
N ASP A 805 11.27 -2.78 29.11
CA ASP A 805 12.20 -3.56 28.29
C ASP A 805 13.44 -3.99 29.09
N CYS A 806 13.28 -4.95 29.99
CA CYS A 806 14.30 -5.40 30.93
C CYS A 806 14.23 -6.91 31.14
N ASP A 807 15.40 -7.55 31.13
CA ASP A 807 15.50 -8.98 31.36
C ASP A 807 15.70 -9.40 32.82
N SER A 808 15.88 -10.70 33.05
CA SER A 808 15.95 -11.28 34.39
C SER A 808 17.31 -11.10 35.05
N PRO A 809 17.38 -10.53 36.27
CA PRO A 809 18.56 -10.69 37.11
C PRO A 809 18.71 -12.13 37.60
N LEU A 810 19.94 -12.53 37.91
CA LEU A 810 20.24 -13.88 38.43
C LEU A 810 19.43 -14.25 39.67
N ILE A 811 19.06 -13.26 40.50
CA ILE A 811 18.24 -13.49 41.69
C ILE A 811 16.86 -14.02 41.33
N THR A 812 16.25 -13.54 40.24
CA THR A 812 14.92 -13.98 39.80
C THR A 812 14.99 -15.39 39.23
N VAL A 813 16.01 -15.69 38.42
CA VAL A 813 16.29 -17.06 37.96
C VAL A 813 16.42 -18.00 39.16
N ARG A 814 17.29 -17.67 40.14
CA ARG A 814 17.49 -18.49 41.34
C ARG A 814 16.24 -18.63 42.20
N LYS A 815 15.45 -17.57 42.36
CA LYS A 815 14.21 -17.59 43.15
C LYS A 815 13.11 -18.43 42.48
N THR A 816 13.07 -18.41 41.16
CA THR A 816 12.18 -19.29 40.38
C THR A 816 12.57 -20.74 40.58
N LEU A 817 13.84 -21.10 40.38
CA LEU A 817 14.30 -22.48 40.58
C LEU A 817 14.17 -22.93 42.05
N GLU A 818 14.45 -22.04 43.00
CA GLU A 818 14.22 -22.30 44.44
C GLU A 818 12.76 -22.65 44.71
N HIS A 819 11.82 -21.87 44.14
CA HIS A 819 10.40 -22.15 44.29
C HIS A 819 10.01 -23.48 43.64
N VAL A 820 10.51 -23.77 42.43
CA VAL A 820 10.25 -25.05 41.75
C VAL A 820 10.70 -26.23 42.61
N VAL A 821 11.92 -26.20 43.15
CA VAL A 821 12.45 -27.29 44.00
C VAL A 821 11.66 -27.43 45.31
N GLN A 822 11.18 -26.32 45.88
CA GLN A 822 10.40 -26.33 47.12
C GLN A 822 8.97 -26.83 46.93
N THR A 823 8.32 -26.41 45.85
CA THR A 823 6.89 -26.63 45.58
C THR A 823 6.65 -27.91 44.78
N HIS A 824 7.56 -28.25 43.88
CA HIS A 824 7.51 -29.44 43.03
C HIS A 824 8.75 -30.34 43.21
N PRO A 825 9.10 -30.76 44.45
CA PRO A 825 10.21 -31.69 44.67
C PRO A 825 9.97 -33.08 44.07
N ASP A 826 8.73 -33.34 43.64
CA ASP A 826 8.26 -34.55 42.98
C ASP A 826 8.20 -34.41 41.44
N ALA A 827 8.79 -33.36 40.86
CA ALA A 827 8.95 -33.26 39.42
C ALA A 827 9.80 -34.45 38.89
N ASP A 828 9.25 -35.18 37.93
CA ASP A 828 9.90 -36.33 37.31
C ASP A 828 10.85 -35.90 36.19
N ILE A 829 10.49 -34.84 35.46
CA ILE A 829 11.21 -34.31 34.30
C ILE A 829 11.19 -32.78 34.34
N ILE A 830 12.31 -32.15 33.96
CA ILE A 830 12.37 -30.74 33.60
C ILE A 830 12.55 -30.65 32.07
N ILE A 831 11.71 -29.87 31.40
CA ILE A 831 11.95 -29.43 30.02
C ILE A 831 12.36 -27.96 30.05
N TRP A 832 13.38 -27.61 29.28
CA TRP A 832 13.94 -26.26 29.28
C TRP A 832 14.11 -25.76 27.85
N THR A 833 13.17 -24.97 27.35
CA THR A 833 13.06 -24.66 25.92
C THR A 833 13.88 -23.44 25.48
N GLY A 834 15.07 -23.22 26.02
CA GLY A 834 16.04 -22.26 25.45
C GLY A 834 15.89 -20.80 25.91
N ASP A 835 16.54 -19.91 25.15
CA ASP A 835 16.63 -18.46 25.34
C ASP A 835 17.24 -18.05 26.68
N GLN A 836 18.53 -18.32 26.80
CA GLN A 836 19.33 -17.99 27.96
C GLN A 836 19.94 -16.58 27.95
N PRO A 837 20.53 -16.09 26.83
CA PRO A 837 21.06 -14.73 26.76
C PRO A 837 19.97 -13.65 26.71
N PRO A 838 20.23 -12.42 27.17
CA PRO A 838 19.24 -11.33 27.20
C PRO A 838 19.04 -10.67 25.81
N HIS A 839 18.18 -9.65 25.77
CA HIS A 839 17.76 -8.91 24.58
C HIS A 839 18.68 -7.73 24.18
N ASP A 840 19.82 -7.53 24.86
CA ASP A 840 20.83 -6.53 24.43
C ASP A 840 21.67 -7.01 23.25
N VAL A 841 21.00 -7.50 22.22
CA VAL A 841 21.55 -8.17 21.01
C VAL A 841 22.42 -7.29 20.12
N TRP A 842 22.68 -6.04 20.50
CA TRP A 842 23.68 -5.17 19.86
C TRP A 842 24.99 -5.11 20.66
N ASP A 843 25.01 -5.58 21.91
CA ASP A 843 26.15 -5.48 22.82
C ASP A 843 26.46 -6.85 23.43
N GLN A 844 26.60 -7.85 22.57
CA GLN A 844 26.93 -9.24 22.92
C GLN A 844 28.12 -9.76 22.12
N SER A 845 28.62 -10.93 22.52
CA SER A 845 29.66 -11.67 21.83
C SER A 845 29.49 -13.17 22.06
N MET A 846 30.11 -13.99 21.20
CA MET A 846 30.14 -15.45 21.39
C MET A 846 30.61 -15.85 22.79
N GLN A 847 31.63 -15.15 23.32
CA GLN A 847 32.19 -15.46 24.64
C GLN A 847 31.22 -15.11 25.78
N GLU A 848 30.49 -14.00 25.66
CA GLU A 848 29.47 -13.60 26.65
C GLU A 848 28.30 -14.56 26.65
N ASN A 849 27.76 -14.93 25.47
CA ASN A 849 26.66 -15.90 25.35
C ASN A 849 27.08 -17.26 25.91
N LEU A 850 28.29 -17.75 25.62
CA LEU A 850 28.84 -18.95 26.27
C LEU A 850 28.97 -18.79 27.79
N GLY A 851 29.35 -17.61 28.26
CA GLY A 851 29.44 -17.30 29.69
C GLY A 851 28.08 -17.42 30.38
N ILE A 852 27.04 -16.83 29.77
CA ILE A 852 25.66 -16.88 30.23
C ILE A 852 25.18 -18.33 30.27
N ILE A 853 25.32 -19.07 29.16
CA ILE A 853 24.94 -20.49 29.05
C ILE A 853 25.61 -21.33 30.14
N ASN A 854 26.92 -21.14 30.38
CA ASN A 854 27.63 -21.87 31.42
C ASN A 854 27.07 -21.56 32.83
N ILE A 855 26.70 -20.29 33.10
CA ILE A 855 26.16 -19.86 34.39
C ILE A 855 24.76 -20.44 34.60
N THR A 856 23.86 -20.27 33.64
CA THR A 856 22.47 -20.75 33.70
C THR A 856 22.44 -22.28 33.82
N VAL A 857 23.24 -23.02 33.03
CA VAL A 857 23.38 -24.48 33.15
C VAL A 857 23.93 -24.88 34.53
N ALA A 858 24.95 -24.18 35.04
CA ALA A 858 25.48 -24.47 36.38
C ALA A 858 24.44 -24.25 37.48
N VAL A 859 23.63 -23.20 37.36
CA VAL A 859 22.51 -22.92 38.26
C VAL A 859 21.44 -24.00 38.14
N MET A 860 21.08 -24.44 36.93
CA MET A 860 20.17 -25.57 36.72
C MET A 860 20.67 -26.86 37.38
N LYS A 861 21.97 -27.18 37.24
CA LYS A 861 22.60 -28.34 37.90
C LYS A 861 22.63 -28.20 39.43
N GLU A 862 22.73 -26.99 39.96
CA GLU A 862 22.70 -26.70 41.40
C GLU A 862 21.33 -27.06 42.01
N TYR A 863 20.23 -26.67 41.34
CA TYR A 863 18.87 -26.88 41.84
C TYR A 863 18.30 -28.25 41.47
N PHE A 864 18.69 -28.82 40.33
CA PHE A 864 18.23 -30.13 39.85
C PHE A 864 19.40 -31.11 39.65
N PRO A 865 20.08 -31.55 40.72
CA PRO A 865 21.24 -32.43 40.61
C PRO A 865 20.90 -33.86 40.18
N THR A 866 19.62 -34.26 40.25
CA THR A 866 19.17 -35.63 39.99
C THR A 866 17.97 -35.73 39.06
N THR A 867 17.21 -34.64 38.89
CA THR A 867 16.04 -34.64 38.00
C THR A 867 16.52 -34.51 36.57
N PRO A 868 16.10 -35.39 35.63
CA PRO A 868 16.42 -35.27 34.22
C PRO A 868 16.00 -33.91 33.64
N ILE A 869 16.88 -33.28 32.87
CA ILE A 869 16.63 -32.02 32.18
C ILE A 869 16.79 -32.25 30.69
N PHE A 870 15.79 -31.87 29.89
CA PHE A 870 15.83 -31.93 28.44
C PHE A 870 15.82 -30.51 27.88
N PRO A 871 17.00 -29.94 27.55
CA PRO A 871 17.12 -28.60 27.02
C PRO A 871 16.84 -28.55 25.52
N VAL A 872 16.42 -27.37 25.04
CA VAL A 872 16.30 -26.99 23.62
C VAL A 872 17.14 -25.74 23.39
N VAL A 873 17.64 -25.57 22.16
CA VAL A 873 18.28 -24.32 21.73
C VAL A 873 17.20 -23.31 21.33
N GLY A 874 17.26 -22.09 21.83
CA GLY A 874 16.42 -20.97 21.42
C GLY A 874 17.15 -20.04 20.44
N ASN A 875 16.49 -18.97 20.01
CA ASN A 875 17.03 -18.06 19.01
C ASN A 875 18.09 -17.08 19.56
N HIS A 876 18.11 -16.86 20.88
CA HIS A 876 19.10 -15.99 21.54
C HIS A 876 20.42 -16.66 21.89
N GLU A 877 20.55 -17.99 21.79
CA GLU A 877 21.80 -18.69 22.11
C GLU A 877 22.98 -18.32 21.19
N ALA A 878 22.72 -17.99 19.92
CA ALA A 878 23.73 -17.64 18.93
C ALA A 878 24.14 -16.16 19.00
N TRP A 879 25.34 -15.86 18.50
CA TRP A 879 25.82 -14.51 18.24
C TRP A 879 26.37 -14.46 16.81
N PRO A 880 25.86 -13.57 15.93
CA PRO A 880 24.73 -12.65 16.17
C PRO A 880 23.41 -13.40 16.46
N VAL A 881 22.45 -12.72 17.08
CA VAL A 881 21.15 -13.31 17.43
C VAL A 881 20.48 -13.93 16.20
N ASN A 882 19.78 -15.06 16.35
CA ASN A 882 19.06 -15.78 15.29
C ASN A 882 19.93 -16.43 14.20
N VAL A 883 21.24 -16.21 14.18
CA VAL A 883 22.12 -16.69 13.10
C VAL A 883 22.52 -18.15 13.35
N PHE A 884 21.82 -19.08 12.71
CA PHE A 884 22.10 -20.52 12.78
C PHE A 884 22.44 -21.12 11.42
N SER A 885 23.72 -21.41 11.22
CA SER A 885 24.23 -21.92 9.95
C SER A 885 23.91 -23.41 9.73
N PRO A 886 23.48 -23.82 8.52
CA PRO A 886 23.40 -25.22 8.14
C PRO A 886 24.79 -25.89 8.03
N GLU A 887 24.84 -27.23 7.98
CA GLU A 887 26.10 -28.01 7.94
C GLU A 887 27.02 -27.62 6.76
N TYR A 888 26.46 -27.19 5.65
CA TYR A 888 27.24 -26.83 4.47
C TYR A 888 28.07 -25.54 4.64
N VAL A 889 27.87 -24.77 5.72
CA VAL A 889 28.66 -23.59 6.07
C VAL A 889 29.88 -24.02 6.90
N LEU A 890 31.03 -24.14 6.23
CA LEU A 890 32.25 -24.72 6.81
C LEU A 890 33.25 -23.70 7.37
N GLU A 891 33.00 -22.40 7.17
CA GLU A 891 33.89 -21.34 7.59
C GLU A 891 33.72 -21.07 9.09
N GLU A 892 34.83 -21.10 9.85
CA GLU A 892 34.81 -21.03 11.33
C GLU A 892 34.16 -19.75 11.85
N ASP A 893 34.28 -18.64 11.13
CA ASP A 893 33.70 -17.35 11.51
C ASP A 893 32.17 -17.29 11.34
N PHE A 894 31.58 -18.21 10.55
CA PHE A 894 30.16 -18.24 10.20
C PHE A 894 29.42 -19.48 10.69
N SER A 895 30.17 -20.53 11.05
CA SER A 895 29.61 -21.80 11.54
C SER A 895 29.14 -21.69 12.99
N THR A 896 27.99 -22.29 13.30
CA THR A 896 27.47 -22.46 14.67
C THR A 896 28.10 -23.60 15.47
N ASP A 897 29.15 -24.25 14.95
CA ASP A 897 29.88 -25.32 15.63
C ASP A 897 30.38 -24.90 17.03
N TRP A 898 30.81 -23.65 17.21
CA TRP A 898 31.27 -23.15 18.51
C TRP A 898 30.18 -23.26 19.58
N LEU A 899 28.93 -22.97 19.20
CA LEU A 899 27.76 -23.03 20.06
C LEU A 899 27.37 -24.48 20.30
N TYR A 900 27.19 -25.28 19.25
CA TYR A 900 26.74 -26.68 19.38
C TYR A 900 27.70 -27.54 20.18
N ASN A 901 29.01 -27.33 20.02
CA ASN A 901 30.03 -27.99 20.83
C ASN A 901 29.95 -27.57 22.31
N ALA A 902 29.66 -26.29 22.58
CA ALA A 902 29.49 -25.80 23.95
C ALA A 902 28.19 -26.26 24.59
N LEU A 903 27.09 -26.36 23.82
CA LEU A 903 25.83 -26.95 24.27
C LEU A 903 26.05 -28.41 24.67
N TRP A 904 26.71 -29.22 23.83
CA TRP A 904 27.06 -30.60 24.19
C TRP A 904 27.92 -30.65 25.47
N ALA A 905 28.97 -29.82 25.58
CA ALA A 905 29.81 -29.80 26.77
C ALA A 905 29.04 -29.47 28.06
N ASN A 906 27.97 -28.68 27.95
CA ASN A 906 27.09 -28.34 29.06
C ASN A 906 26.04 -29.43 29.34
N TRP A 907 25.48 -30.03 28.30
CA TRP A 907 24.34 -30.95 28.36
C TRP A 907 24.73 -32.42 28.48
N MET A 908 25.99 -32.78 28.27
CA MET A 908 26.46 -34.19 28.31
C MET A 908 26.24 -34.92 29.65
N ASP A 909 25.98 -34.18 30.73
CA ASP A 909 25.60 -34.78 32.03
C ASP A 909 24.12 -35.19 32.08
N TRP A 910 23.29 -34.61 31.22
CA TRP A 910 21.84 -34.85 31.13
C TRP A 910 21.47 -35.79 29.99
N LEU A 911 22.25 -35.77 28.91
CA LEU A 911 21.98 -36.52 27.68
C LEU A 911 22.90 -37.74 27.54
N PRO A 912 22.44 -38.82 26.90
CA PRO A 912 23.28 -40.00 26.69
C PRO A 912 24.35 -39.74 25.62
N GLU A 913 25.51 -40.40 25.78
CA GLU A 913 26.72 -40.17 24.97
C GLU A 913 26.51 -40.43 23.47
N ASP A 914 25.56 -41.28 23.09
CA ASP A 914 25.22 -41.55 21.69
C ASP A 914 24.54 -40.37 20.99
N GLN A 915 24.05 -39.38 21.74
CA GLN A 915 23.49 -38.14 21.17
C GLN A 915 24.55 -37.06 20.90
N ALA A 916 25.81 -37.27 21.32
CA ALA A 916 26.88 -36.29 21.13
C ALA A 916 26.95 -35.78 19.69
N SER A 917 26.90 -36.71 18.72
CA SER A 917 26.98 -36.36 17.30
C SER A 917 25.80 -35.50 16.83
N ASN A 918 24.58 -35.77 17.30
CA ASN A 918 23.40 -35.01 16.87
C ASN A 918 23.42 -33.60 17.48
N VAL A 919 23.74 -33.50 18.78
CA VAL A 919 23.82 -32.20 19.46
C VAL A 919 24.94 -31.34 18.89
N GLN A 920 26.11 -31.90 18.66
CA GLN A 920 27.25 -31.16 18.09
C GLN A 920 27.06 -30.78 16.62
N HIS A 921 26.15 -31.46 15.91
CA HIS A 921 25.88 -31.21 14.50
C HIS A 921 24.79 -30.17 14.28
N GLY A 922 23.72 -30.20 15.08
CA GLY A 922 22.58 -29.30 14.87
C GLY A 922 21.76 -28.99 16.10
N ALA A 923 22.29 -29.24 17.31
CA ALA A 923 21.60 -29.04 18.60
C ALA A 923 20.25 -29.75 18.76
N TYR A 924 19.99 -30.79 17.95
CA TYR A 924 18.82 -31.66 18.07
C TYR A 924 19.22 -33.05 18.58
N TYR A 925 18.27 -33.78 19.17
CA TYR A 925 18.52 -35.14 19.69
C TYR A 925 17.22 -35.92 19.96
N SER A 926 17.35 -37.24 20.13
CA SER A 926 16.24 -38.15 20.41
C SER A 926 16.63 -39.13 21.52
N VAL A 927 15.88 -39.13 22.61
CA VAL A 927 16.21 -39.91 23.81
C VAL A 927 15.02 -40.72 24.30
N ALA A 928 15.26 -41.97 24.66
CA ALA A 928 14.29 -42.78 25.40
C ALA A 928 14.27 -42.31 26.87
N ALA A 929 13.44 -41.31 27.16
CA ALA A 929 13.39 -40.63 28.45
C ALA A 929 12.82 -41.53 29.56
N LEU A 930 11.77 -42.29 29.24
CA LEU A 930 11.16 -43.28 30.13
C LEU A 930 10.78 -44.54 29.33
N PRO A 931 10.51 -45.69 29.97
CA PRO A 931 10.06 -46.88 29.26
C PRO A 931 8.79 -46.61 28.44
N GLY A 932 8.91 -46.60 27.11
CA GLY A 932 7.78 -46.32 26.20
C GLY A 932 7.55 -44.84 25.90
N LEU A 933 8.36 -43.91 26.44
CA LEU A 933 8.35 -42.49 26.09
C LEU A 933 9.70 -42.07 25.52
N ARG A 934 9.65 -41.51 24.32
CA ARG A 934 10.76 -40.84 23.66
C ARG A 934 10.55 -39.33 23.71
N ILE A 935 11.60 -38.59 24.02
CA ILE A 935 11.64 -37.14 23.88
C ILE A 935 12.52 -36.85 22.67
N ILE A 936 11.97 -36.09 21.72
CA ILE A 936 12.68 -35.61 20.55
C ILE A 936 12.78 -34.10 20.68
N THR A 937 14.00 -33.59 20.75
CA THR A 937 14.27 -32.16 20.72
C THR A 937 14.67 -31.79 19.30
N ILE A 938 13.91 -30.87 18.70
CA ILE A 938 14.18 -30.33 17.37
C ILE A 938 14.93 -29.00 17.47
N ASN A 939 15.64 -28.65 16.40
CA ASN A 939 16.19 -27.31 16.22
C ASN A 939 15.36 -26.62 15.15
N ASN A 940 14.33 -25.90 15.58
CA ASN A 940 13.44 -25.16 14.71
C ASN A 940 13.96 -23.75 14.36
N MET A 941 15.23 -23.44 14.62
CA MET A 941 15.87 -22.27 14.00
C MET A 941 15.97 -22.41 12.47
N PHE A 942 15.82 -23.64 11.96
CA PHE A 942 15.69 -23.91 10.52
C PHE A 942 14.28 -23.67 9.96
N CYS A 943 13.29 -23.34 10.81
CA CYS A 943 12.04 -22.74 10.33
C CYS A 943 12.13 -21.20 10.32
N TYR A 944 13.00 -20.60 11.13
CA TYR A 944 12.85 -19.21 11.54
C TYR A 944 13.17 -18.21 10.43
N ILE A 945 12.25 -17.30 10.11
CA ILE A 945 12.45 -16.29 9.06
C ILE A 945 13.58 -15.31 9.39
N ASN A 946 13.84 -15.06 10.68
CA ASN A 946 14.95 -14.20 11.11
C ASN A 946 16.28 -14.97 11.19
N ASN A 947 16.33 -16.26 10.85
CA ASN A 947 17.59 -16.94 10.61
C ASN A 947 18.08 -16.63 9.19
N TRP A 948 19.06 -15.73 9.10
CA TRP A 948 19.52 -15.18 7.82
C TRP A 948 20.00 -16.24 6.83
N PHE A 949 20.53 -17.37 7.32
CA PHE A 949 20.98 -18.46 6.47
C PHE A 949 19.86 -19.17 5.71
N MET A 950 18.60 -19.05 6.15
CA MET A 950 17.46 -19.60 5.41
C MET A 950 17.26 -18.92 4.05
N TRP A 951 17.80 -17.71 3.88
CA TRP A 951 17.71 -16.95 2.64
C TRP A 951 18.91 -17.12 1.72
N GLN A 952 19.92 -17.89 2.12
CA GLN A 952 21.11 -18.13 1.32
C GLN A 952 20.81 -18.92 0.05
N ASP A 953 20.01 -19.99 0.15
CA ASP A 953 19.61 -20.80 -0.99
C ASP A 953 18.28 -21.51 -0.71
N LEU A 954 17.18 -20.89 -1.15
CA LEU A 954 15.82 -21.45 -1.00
C LEU A 954 15.57 -22.70 -1.87
N SER A 955 16.52 -23.09 -2.73
CA SER A 955 16.43 -24.34 -3.48
C SER A 955 16.88 -25.57 -2.70
N ILE A 956 17.38 -25.38 -1.47
CA ILE A 956 17.76 -26.47 -0.56
C ILE A 956 16.53 -26.82 0.30
N PRO A 957 15.74 -27.84 -0.06
CA PRO A 957 14.63 -28.28 0.77
C PRO A 957 15.17 -28.92 2.06
N ASP A 958 14.47 -28.68 3.17
CA ASP A 958 14.78 -29.27 4.48
C ASP A 958 16.28 -29.18 4.87
N PRO A 959 16.78 -27.99 5.27
CA PRO A 959 18.17 -27.81 5.69
C PRO A 959 18.64 -28.91 6.66
N ASP A 960 19.80 -29.49 6.38
CA ASP A 960 20.41 -30.62 7.09
C ASP A 960 19.55 -31.91 7.13
N ASN A 961 18.53 -32.02 6.27
CA ASN A 961 17.51 -33.07 6.28
C ASN A 961 16.84 -33.19 7.66
N HIS A 962 16.61 -32.05 8.34
CA HIS A 962 16.17 -32.02 9.72
C HIS A 962 14.77 -32.61 9.93
N LEU A 963 13.79 -32.24 9.10
CA LEU A 963 12.45 -32.84 9.12
C LEU A 963 12.47 -34.30 8.68
N GLN A 964 13.34 -34.66 7.74
CA GLN A 964 13.53 -36.05 7.35
C GLN A 964 14.13 -36.89 8.50
N TRP A 965 15.06 -36.32 9.28
CA TRP A 965 15.57 -36.93 10.52
C TRP A 965 14.44 -37.12 11.54
N LEU A 966 13.60 -36.09 11.75
CA LEU A 966 12.43 -36.18 12.63
C LEU A 966 11.48 -37.30 12.19
N ILE A 967 11.18 -37.41 10.89
CA ILE A 967 10.37 -38.50 10.32
C ILE A 967 10.98 -39.87 10.66
N ASN A 968 12.30 -40.02 10.54
CA ASN A 968 12.97 -41.28 10.83
C ASN A 968 12.86 -41.65 12.32
N GLU A 969 13.03 -40.69 13.22
CA GLU A 969 12.89 -40.90 14.66
C GLU A 969 11.44 -41.21 15.07
N LEU A 970 10.46 -40.48 14.51
CA LEU A 970 9.04 -40.74 14.74
C LEU A 970 8.61 -42.11 14.20
N GLN A 971 9.11 -42.50 13.02
CA GLN A 971 8.84 -43.82 12.47
C GLN A 971 9.47 -44.93 13.30
N ALA A 972 10.69 -44.71 13.81
CA ALA A 972 11.35 -45.66 14.71
C ALA A 972 10.57 -45.81 16.02
N ALA A 973 10.07 -44.71 16.59
CA ALA A 973 9.21 -44.72 17.77
C ALA A 973 7.89 -45.46 17.52
N GLU A 974 7.22 -45.20 16.39
CA GLU A 974 5.98 -45.90 16.00
C GLU A 974 6.21 -47.42 15.86
N LEU A 975 7.33 -47.84 15.25
CA LEU A 975 7.71 -49.25 15.13
C LEU A 975 8.08 -49.90 16.47
N ALA A 976 8.57 -49.11 17.41
CA ALA A 976 8.89 -49.53 18.77
C ALA A 976 7.69 -49.48 19.73
N ASP A 977 6.52 -49.01 19.27
CA ASP A 977 5.33 -48.74 20.09
C ASP A 977 5.63 -47.74 21.23
N GLU A 978 6.54 -46.80 20.98
CA GLU A 978 6.85 -45.69 21.87
C GLU A 978 5.93 -44.49 21.59
N LYS A 979 5.64 -43.71 22.63
CA LYS A 979 5.03 -42.38 22.51
C LYS A 979 6.09 -41.32 22.48
N VAL A 980 5.79 -40.19 21.86
CA VAL A 980 6.75 -39.12 21.61
C VAL A 980 6.26 -37.81 22.20
N TRP A 981 7.17 -37.11 22.88
CA TRP A 981 7.08 -35.67 23.09
C TRP A 981 8.08 -34.95 22.20
N ILE A 982 7.63 -33.88 21.55
CA ILE A 982 8.49 -33.01 20.76
C ILE A 982 8.75 -31.73 21.54
N LEU A 983 10.02 -31.35 21.69
CA LEU A 983 10.45 -30.10 22.30
C LEU A 983 11.07 -29.22 21.22
N GLY A 984 10.59 -27.99 21.11
CA GLY A 984 11.12 -26.94 20.24
C GLY A 984 11.18 -25.61 20.97
N HIS A 985 11.73 -24.58 20.34
CA HIS A 985 11.66 -23.22 20.86
C HIS A 985 10.53 -22.43 20.20
N ILE A 986 10.64 -22.16 18.89
CA ILE A 986 9.65 -21.38 18.12
C ILE A 986 8.37 -22.19 17.83
N PRO A 987 7.17 -21.67 18.11
CA PRO A 987 5.94 -22.34 17.72
C PRO A 987 5.81 -22.47 16.18
N PRO A 988 5.53 -23.67 15.62
CA PRO A 988 5.42 -23.85 14.16
C PRO A 988 4.32 -23.05 13.46
N GLY A 989 3.31 -22.61 14.22
CA GLY A 989 2.15 -21.84 13.74
C GLY A 989 2.34 -20.32 13.75
N ASP A 990 3.46 -19.87 14.32
CA ASP A 990 3.87 -18.49 14.33
C ASP A 990 4.17 -18.01 12.90
N THR A 991 3.91 -16.73 12.61
CA THR A 991 4.38 -16.09 11.38
C THR A 991 5.90 -16.10 11.25
N ASP A 992 6.58 -16.32 12.37
CA ASP A 992 8.03 -16.43 12.46
C ASP A 992 8.61 -17.71 11.80
N CYS A 993 7.80 -18.76 11.58
CA CYS A 993 8.26 -19.93 10.82
C CYS A 993 7.92 -19.81 9.32
N LEU A 994 8.89 -20.19 8.47
CA LEU A 994 8.74 -20.33 7.02
C LEU A 994 7.50 -21.19 6.68
N PRO A 995 6.59 -20.69 5.82
CA PRO A 995 5.35 -21.38 5.45
C PRO A 995 5.54 -22.83 4.99
N THR A 996 6.52 -23.10 4.14
CA THR A 996 6.77 -24.46 3.65
C THR A 996 7.25 -25.40 4.76
N TRP A 997 8.04 -24.90 5.71
CA TRP A 997 8.52 -25.71 6.83
C TRP A 997 7.36 -26.06 7.77
N SER A 998 6.53 -25.07 8.13
CA SER A 998 5.37 -25.27 9.01
C SER A 998 4.34 -26.20 8.38
N HIS A 999 4.13 -26.08 7.06
CA HIS A 999 3.30 -26.99 6.27
C HIS A 999 3.76 -28.45 6.38
N ASN A 1000 5.06 -28.70 6.15
CA ASN A 1000 5.62 -30.06 6.27
C ASN A 1000 5.60 -30.58 7.70
N TYR A 1001 5.89 -29.74 8.69
CA TYR A 1001 5.79 -30.10 10.09
C TYR A 1001 4.37 -30.55 10.45
N ARG A 1002 3.33 -29.78 10.05
CA ARG A 1002 1.94 -30.18 10.24
C ARG A 1002 1.60 -31.52 9.58
N ARG A 1003 2.08 -31.77 8.35
CA ARG A 1003 1.90 -33.06 7.66
C ARG A 1003 2.54 -34.22 8.43
N ILE A 1004 3.74 -34.02 8.99
CA ILE A 1004 4.41 -35.00 9.84
C ILE A 1004 3.56 -35.26 11.10
N ILE A 1005 3.08 -34.23 11.77
CA ILE A 1005 2.22 -34.38 12.96
C ILE A 1005 0.93 -35.13 12.61
N SER A 1006 0.29 -34.83 11.47
CA SER A 1006 -0.87 -35.61 11.01
C SER A 1006 -0.52 -37.06 10.75
N ARG A 1007 0.60 -37.37 10.10
CA ARG A 1007 1.03 -38.76 9.88
C ARG A 1007 1.26 -39.51 11.18
N TYR A 1008 1.81 -38.85 12.20
CA TYR A 1008 2.20 -39.47 13.47
C TYR A 1008 1.29 -39.10 14.65
N GLU A 1009 0.04 -38.70 14.40
CA GLU A 1009 -0.90 -38.26 15.46
C GLU A 1009 -1.15 -39.32 16.56
N HIS A 1010 -0.96 -40.61 16.26
CA HIS A 1010 -1.05 -41.69 17.25
C HIS A 1010 0.21 -41.85 18.12
N THR A 1011 1.34 -41.30 17.67
CA THR A 1011 2.66 -41.46 18.26
C THR A 1011 3.07 -40.20 19.03
N VAL A 1012 2.78 -39.01 18.50
CA VAL A 1012 3.08 -37.72 19.15
C VAL A 1012 1.99 -37.36 20.15
N MET A 1013 2.32 -37.36 21.44
CA MET A 1013 1.37 -37.20 22.55
C MET A 1013 1.53 -35.88 23.32
N GLY A 1014 2.51 -35.05 22.93
CA GLY A 1014 2.73 -33.72 23.50
C GLY A 1014 3.79 -32.95 22.72
N GLN A 1015 3.60 -31.64 22.60
CA GLN A 1015 4.55 -30.72 21.97
C GLN A 1015 4.71 -29.48 22.85
N PHE A 1016 5.95 -28.99 23.02
CA PHE A 1016 6.26 -27.93 23.98
C PHE A 1016 7.23 -26.91 23.37
N PHE A 1017 6.88 -25.63 23.48
CA PHE A 1017 7.53 -24.47 22.86
C PHE A 1017 7.67 -23.29 23.85
N GLY A 1018 8.38 -22.24 23.46
CA GLY A 1018 8.56 -20.98 24.20
C GLY A 1018 8.48 -19.78 23.26
N HIS A 1019 9.49 -18.90 23.28
CA HIS A 1019 9.73 -17.82 22.31
C HIS A 1019 8.80 -16.61 22.40
N THR A 1020 7.48 -16.82 22.36
CA THR A 1020 6.51 -15.70 22.35
C THR A 1020 6.42 -15.00 23.70
N HIS A 1021 6.99 -15.61 24.74
CA HIS A 1021 6.93 -15.24 26.15
C HIS A 1021 5.54 -15.36 26.79
N GLU A 1022 4.48 -15.59 26.02
CA GLU A 1022 3.09 -15.59 26.46
C GLU A 1022 2.60 -16.98 26.93
N ASP A 1023 1.51 -16.99 27.69
CA ASP A 1023 0.85 -18.24 28.15
C ASP A 1023 -0.22 -18.68 27.14
N GLU A 1024 0.18 -19.45 26.12
CA GLU A 1024 -0.70 -19.81 25.00
C GLU A 1024 -0.50 -21.25 24.48
N PHE A 1025 -1.23 -21.59 23.40
CA PHE A 1025 -1.26 -22.91 22.78
C PHE A 1025 -1.60 -22.83 21.30
N ILE A 1026 -1.29 -23.88 20.53
CA ILE A 1026 -1.62 -24.00 19.10
C ILE A 1026 -2.28 -25.34 18.84
N VAL A 1027 -3.45 -25.30 18.19
CA VAL A 1027 -4.18 -26.51 17.77
C VAL A 1027 -3.76 -26.91 16.35
N PHE A 1028 -3.40 -28.18 16.18
CA PHE A 1028 -3.10 -28.78 14.89
C PHE A 1028 -4.36 -29.44 14.32
N TYR A 1029 -4.62 -29.27 13.03
CA TYR A 1029 -5.76 -29.86 12.32
C TYR A 1029 -5.30 -30.81 11.21
N ASP A 1030 -6.13 -31.81 10.87
CA ASP A 1030 -5.85 -32.75 9.79
C ASP A 1030 -5.86 -32.02 8.43
N PRO A 1031 -4.79 -32.12 7.61
CA PRO A 1031 -4.78 -31.53 6.27
C PRO A 1031 -5.92 -32.00 5.36
N GLU A 1032 -6.43 -33.22 5.56
CA GLU A 1032 -7.51 -33.80 4.74
C GLU A 1032 -8.92 -33.56 5.33
N ASP A 1033 -8.98 -33.17 6.60
CA ASP A 1033 -10.23 -32.89 7.33
C ASP A 1033 -9.98 -31.69 8.27
N PRO A 1034 -10.05 -30.45 7.75
CA PRO A 1034 -9.64 -29.26 8.49
C PRO A 1034 -10.42 -29.03 9.78
N GLU A 1035 -11.63 -29.58 9.93
CA GLU A 1035 -12.43 -29.47 11.16
C GLU A 1035 -11.94 -30.40 12.29
N ARG A 1036 -11.08 -31.38 11.97
CA ARG A 1036 -10.62 -32.39 12.92
C ARG A 1036 -9.30 -31.97 13.57
N ALA A 1037 -9.38 -31.52 14.81
CA ALA A 1037 -8.19 -31.30 15.64
C ALA A 1037 -7.45 -32.63 15.91
N ILE A 1038 -6.13 -32.64 15.71
CA ILE A 1038 -5.26 -33.83 15.75
C ILE A 1038 -4.16 -33.77 16.81
N ASN A 1039 -3.72 -32.58 17.22
CA ASN A 1039 -2.67 -32.40 18.22
C ASN A 1039 -2.70 -30.99 18.83
N VAL A 1040 -1.92 -30.75 19.89
CA VAL A 1040 -1.78 -29.44 20.54
C VAL A 1040 -0.32 -29.19 20.87
N GLY A 1041 0.17 -28.00 20.52
CA GLY A 1041 1.43 -27.45 20.99
C GLY A 1041 1.20 -26.50 22.15
N TYR A 1042 1.94 -26.70 23.25
CA TYR A 1042 1.88 -25.80 24.40
C TYR A 1042 3.03 -24.81 24.35
N VAL A 1043 2.72 -23.51 24.43
CA VAL A 1043 3.70 -22.45 24.56
C VAL A 1043 3.82 -22.08 26.04
N GLY A 1044 5.03 -22.20 26.59
CA GLY A 1044 5.30 -21.92 27.99
C GLY A 1044 5.49 -20.41 28.22
N PRO A 1045 4.98 -19.85 29.34
CA PRO A 1045 5.23 -18.45 29.67
C PRO A 1045 6.67 -18.25 30.10
N SER A 1046 7.23 -17.08 29.78
CA SER A 1046 8.63 -16.78 30.04
C SER A 1046 8.96 -16.62 31.53
N MET A 1047 10.20 -16.99 31.88
CA MET A 1047 10.80 -16.62 33.16
C MET A 1047 11.18 -15.14 33.20
N THR A 1048 11.52 -14.56 32.04
CA THR A 1048 11.82 -13.13 31.92
C THR A 1048 10.57 -12.25 32.07
N PRO A 1049 10.69 -11.05 32.67
CA PRO A 1049 9.62 -10.07 32.62
C PRO A 1049 9.57 -9.31 31.28
N TYR A 1050 10.54 -9.52 30.40
CA TYR A 1050 10.61 -8.92 29.06
C TYR A 1050 9.43 -9.39 28.18
N SER A 1051 8.58 -8.51 27.66
CA SER A 1051 8.28 -7.21 28.26
C SER A 1051 6.87 -7.22 28.82
N TYR A 1052 6.65 -6.40 29.84
CA TYR A 1052 5.35 -6.07 30.41
C TYR A 1052 4.70 -7.16 31.25
N VAL A 1053 5.42 -8.20 31.63
CA VAL A 1053 4.80 -9.43 32.12
C VAL A 1053 5.45 -10.00 33.38
N ASN A 1054 4.71 -10.84 34.12
CA ASN A 1054 5.25 -11.44 35.34
C ASN A 1054 6.15 -12.65 35.04
N PRO A 1055 7.30 -12.77 35.72
CA PRO A 1055 8.13 -13.99 35.72
C PRO A 1055 7.31 -15.22 36.12
N SER A 1056 7.34 -16.25 35.27
CA SER A 1056 6.46 -17.41 35.42
C SER A 1056 7.15 -18.72 35.03
N TYR A 1057 6.53 -19.84 35.40
CA TYR A 1057 6.87 -21.16 34.87
C TYR A 1057 5.62 -22.05 34.83
N ARG A 1058 5.69 -23.15 34.07
CA ARG A 1058 4.55 -24.05 33.84
C ARG A 1058 4.83 -25.44 34.40
N VAL A 1059 3.79 -26.12 34.88
CA VAL A 1059 3.83 -27.52 35.31
C VAL A 1059 2.75 -28.32 34.58
N TYR A 1060 3.16 -29.36 33.87
CA TYR A 1060 2.26 -30.30 33.20
C TYR A 1060 2.10 -31.58 34.01
N TYR A 1061 0.94 -32.19 33.81
CA TYR A 1061 0.63 -33.53 34.28
C TYR A 1061 0.35 -34.40 33.06
N ALA A 1062 1.02 -35.54 32.94
CA ALA A 1062 0.82 -36.48 31.84
C ALA A 1062 0.37 -37.86 32.32
N ASP A 1063 -0.37 -38.59 31.49
CA ASP A 1063 -0.76 -39.98 31.78
C ASP A 1063 0.46 -40.92 31.81
N ALA A 1064 0.71 -41.51 32.98
CA ALA A 1064 1.74 -42.51 33.20
C ALA A 1064 1.14 -43.82 33.74
N SER A 1065 -0.01 -44.22 33.19
CA SER A 1065 -0.71 -45.45 33.58
C SER A 1065 0.21 -46.69 33.57
N PRO A 1066 0.17 -47.59 34.58
CA PRO A 1066 1.22 -48.60 34.75
C PRO A 1066 1.16 -49.75 33.75
N GLU A 1067 0.00 -49.99 33.12
CA GLU A 1067 -0.20 -51.08 32.17
C GLU A 1067 -0.07 -50.63 30.71
N ASN A 1068 -0.48 -49.40 30.39
CA ASN A 1068 -0.45 -48.84 29.03
C ASN A 1068 -0.41 -47.30 29.09
N PRO A 1069 0.75 -46.70 29.41
CA PRO A 1069 0.87 -45.25 29.53
C PRO A 1069 0.69 -44.58 28.16
N THR A 1070 -0.22 -43.62 28.05
CA THR A 1070 -0.39 -42.84 26.82
C THR A 1070 0.53 -41.64 26.74
N TYR A 1071 1.06 -41.16 27.88
CA TYR A 1071 1.89 -39.96 27.98
C TYR A 1071 1.23 -38.69 27.42
N ALA A 1072 -0.08 -38.70 27.19
CA ALA A 1072 -0.82 -37.49 26.83
C ALA A 1072 -0.83 -36.51 28.00
N ILE A 1073 -0.80 -35.22 27.70
CA ILE A 1073 -1.02 -34.18 28.70
C ILE A 1073 -2.48 -34.20 29.15
N ILE A 1074 -2.69 -34.28 30.46
CA ILE A 1074 -4.01 -34.42 31.09
C ILE A 1074 -4.42 -33.19 31.90
N ASP A 1075 -3.45 -32.37 32.34
CA ASP A 1075 -3.69 -31.05 32.91
C ASP A 1075 -2.40 -30.21 32.91
N HIS A 1076 -2.52 -28.91 33.12
CA HIS A 1076 -1.38 -28.06 33.47
C HIS A 1076 -1.76 -26.90 34.37
N GLU A 1077 -0.75 -26.37 35.06
CA GLU A 1077 -0.87 -25.19 35.90
C GLU A 1077 0.29 -24.23 35.65
N THR A 1078 -0.01 -22.93 35.69
CA THR A 1078 1.00 -21.86 35.59
C THR A 1078 1.23 -21.27 36.98
N TRP A 1079 2.49 -21.06 37.32
CA TRP A 1079 2.92 -20.43 38.57
C TRP A 1079 3.62 -19.12 38.27
N THR A 1080 3.30 -18.09 39.04
CA THR A 1080 3.83 -16.74 38.83
C THR A 1080 3.97 -16.01 40.16
N PHE A 1081 4.62 -14.85 40.16
CA PHE A 1081 4.54 -13.90 41.26
C PHE A 1081 4.34 -12.50 40.69
N ASN A 1082 3.64 -11.63 41.43
CA ASN A 1082 3.48 -10.24 41.02
C ASN A 1082 4.79 -9.48 41.24
N LEU A 1083 5.37 -8.94 40.16
CA LEU A 1083 6.68 -8.31 40.17
C LEU A 1083 6.72 -7.04 41.03
N ASP A 1084 5.68 -6.20 40.98
CA ASP A 1084 5.57 -5.01 41.84
C ASP A 1084 5.55 -5.38 43.32
N GLU A 1085 4.74 -6.38 43.71
CA GLU A 1085 4.65 -6.86 45.09
C GLU A 1085 6.01 -7.42 45.57
N ALA A 1086 6.70 -8.17 44.72
CA ALA A 1086 8.02 -8.71 45.02
C ALA A 1086 9.05 -7.59 45.23
N ASN A 1087 9.06 -6.59 44.35
CA ASN A 1087 9.95 -5.44 44.45
C ASN A 1087 9.66 -4.58 45.69
N LEU A 1088 8.38 -4.43 46.08
CA LEU A 1088 7.98 -3.70 47.29
C LEU A 1088 8.28 -4.44 48.59
N SER A 1089 8.04 -5.75 48.62
CA SER A 1089 8.19 -6.57 49.84
C SER A 1089 9.63 -7.06 50.04
N GLY A 1090 10.42 -7.09 48.97
CA GLY A 1090 11.80 -7.56 48.94
C GLY A 1090 11.97 -9.08 48.78
N GLU A 1091 10.87 -9.83 48.60
CA GLU A 1091 10.82 -11.27 48.32
C GLU A 1091 9.65 -11.63 47.38
N PRO A 1092 9.81 -12.54 46.40
CA PRO A 1092 8.73 -12.94 45.51
C PRO A 1092 7.72 -13.85 46.23
N ASN A 1093 6.44 -13.49 46.17
CA ASN A 1093 5.33 -14.28 46.69
C ASN A 1093 4.69 -15.09 45.56
N TRP A 1094 5.15 -16.33 45.40
CA TRP A 1094 4.66 -17.23 44.35
C TRP A 1094 3.26 -17.74 44.63
N TYR A 1095 2.43 -17.74 43.60
CA TYR A 1095 1.10 -18.31 43.63
C TYR A 1095 0.79 -19.05 42.33
N ARG A 1096 -0.11 -20.02 42.42
CA ARG A 1096 -0.65 -20.69 41.23
C ARG A 1096 -1.61 -19.73 40.55
N LEU A 1097 -1.27 -19.32 39.33
CA LEU A 1097 -2.07 -18.41 38.53
C LEU A 1097 -3.38 -19.07 38.13
N TYR A 1098 -3.30 -20.25 37.51
CA TYR A 1098 -4.48 -21.03 37.11
C TYR A 1098 -4.15 -22.52 36.92
N GLU A 1099 -5.20 -23.34 36.79
CA GLU A 1099 -5.15 -24.76 36.44
C GLU A 1099 -6.11 -24.97 35.25
N ALA A 1100 -5.59 -25.40 34.10
CA ALA A 1100 -6.25 -25.25 32.80
C ALA A 1100 -7.66 -25.86 32.76
N ARG A 1101 -7.82 -27.12 33.18
CA ARG A 1101 -9.15 -27.76 33.17
C ARG A 1101 -10.13 -27.11 34.13
N ALA A 1102 -9.67 -26.73 35.32
CA ALA A 1102 -10.51 -26.15 36.34
C ALA A 1102 -10.98 -24.75 35.96
N THR A 1103 -10.08 -23.94 35.37
CA THR A 1103 -10.32 -22.56 34.97
C THR A 1103 -11.21 -22.50 33.73
N TYR A 1104 -10.84 -23.18 32.65
CA TYR A 1104 -11.57 -23.13 31.38
C TYR A 1104 -12.72 -24.15 31.29
N GLY A 1105 -12.95 -24.93 32.35
CA GLY A 1105 -14.02 -25.92 32.38
C GLY A 1105 -13.83 -27.10 31.41
N LEU A 1106 -12.58 -27.37 31.01
CA LEU A 1106 -12.28 -28.38 29.99
C LEU A 1106 -12.51 -29.81 30.51
N PRO A 1107 -13.23 -30.67 29.76
CA PRO A 1107 -13.46 -32.05 30.17
C PRO A 1107 -12.15 -32.83 30.19
N ASN A 1108 -11.23 -32.54 29.27
CA ASN A 1108 -9.88 -33.09 29.14
C ASN A 1108 -9.03 -32.09 28.34
N LEU A 1109 -7.74 -32.40 28.15
CA LEU A 1109 -6.83 -31.58 27.33
C LEU A 1109 -6.55 -32.20 25.95
N GLN A 1110 -7.53 -32.91 25.38
CA GLN A 1110 -7.42 -33.42 24.00
C GLN A 1110 -7.58 -32.28 22.98
N PRO A 1111 -7.07 -32.47 21.75
CA PRO A 1111 -7.09 -31.42 20.72
C PRO A 1111 -8.46 -30.80 20.47
N GLU A 1112 -9.52 -31.61 20.47
CA GLU A 1112 -10.90 -31.15 20.30
C GLU A 1112 -11.35 -30.18 21.41
N SER A 1113 -10.95 -30.40 22.67
CA SER A 1113 -11.29 -29.50 23.77
C SER A 1113 -10.56 -28.15 23.69
N TRP A 1114 -9.35 -28.13 23.14
CA TRP A 1114 -8.61 -26.88 22.90
C TRP A 1114 -9.16 -26.11 21.70
N SER A 1115 -9.55 -26.82 20.63
CA SER A 1115 -10.29 -26.24 19.50
C SER A 1115 -11.59 -25.59 19.98
N ASP A 1116 -12.42 -26.34 20.72
CA ASP A 1116 -13.67 -25.84 21.28
C ASP A 1116 -13.46 -24.62 22.18
N LEU A 1117 -12.38 -24.61 22.99
CA LEU A 1117 -12.02 -23.48 23.83
C LEU A 1117 -11.68 -22.24 22.99
N ALA A 1118 -10.86 -22.37 21.94
CA ALA A 1118 -10.51 -21.24 21.08
C ALA A 1118 -11.76 -20.59 20.48
N PHE A 1119 -12.67 -21.39 19.92
CA PHE A 1119 -13.95 -20.89 19.40
C PHE A 1119 -14.90 -20.35 20.48
N ALA A 1120 -14.86 -20.90 21.71
CA ALA A 1120 -15.62 -20.36 22.83
C ALA A 1120 -15.08 -19.00 23.29
N ILE A 1121 -13.75 -18.84 23.35
CA ILE A 1121 -13.08 -17.56 23.65
C ILE A 1121 -13.48 -16.51 22.61
N ALA A 1122 -13.57 -16.88 21.34
CA ALA A 1122 -14.00 -15.98 20.27
C ALA A 1122 -15.40 -15.39 20.52
N GLN A 1123 -16.31 -16.19 21.09
CA GLN A 1123 -17.73 -15.84 21.27
C GLN A 1123 -18.08 -15.29 22.66
N ASP A 1124 -17.22 -15.44 23.66
CA ASP A 1124 -17.46 -14.98 25.03
C ASP A 1124 -16.36 -13.99 25.47
N ASP A 1125 -16.69 -12.69 25.46
CA ASP A 1125 -15.77 -11.63 25.84
C ASP A 1125 -15.28 -11.71 27.29
N ALA A 1126 -16.08 -12.29 28.20
CA ALA A 1126 -15.64 -12.48 29.58
C ALA A 1126 -14.59 -13.59 29.66
N LEU A 1127 -14.78 -14.66 28.88
CA LEU A 1127 -13.80 -15.73 28.74
C LEU A 1127 -12.54 -15.24 28.03
N PHE A 1128 -12.66 -14.37 27.01
CA PHE A 1128 -11.51 -13.72 26.38
C PHE A 1128 -10.75 -12.81 27.34
N ALA A 1129 -11.44 -11.98 28.13
CA ALA A 1129 -10.78 -11.14 29.14
C ALA A 1129 -10.04 -12.00 30.19
N GLU A 1130 -10.62 -13.13 30.59
CA GLU A 1130 -9.96 -14.08 31.49
C GLU A 1130 -8.74 -14.75 30.82
N PHE A 1131 -8.85 -15.16 29.55
CA PHE A 1131 -7.72 -15.67 28.76
C PHE A 1131 -6.61 -14.63 28.60
N TRP A 1132 -6.93 -13.40 28.20
CA TRP A 1132 -6.00 -12.28 28.00
C TRP A 1132 -5.22 -11.95 29.28
N MET A 1133 -5.90 -12.01 30.43
CA MET A 1133 -5.26 -11.85 31.73
C MET A 1133 -4.23 -12.97 32.00
N TYR A 1134 -4.55 -14.23 31.70
CA TYR A 1134 -3.61 -15.34 31.90
C TYR A 1134 -2.47 -15.35 30.88
N LEU A 1135 -2.74 -14.99 29.62
CA LEU A 1135 -1.76 -14.79 28.56
C LEU A 1135 -0.60 -13.90 29.03
N HIS A 1136 -0.96 -12.78 29.69
CA HIS A 1136 -0.03 -11.81 30.27
C HIS A 1136 0.29 -12.05 31.75
N ARG A 1137 -0.02 -13.25 32.27
CA ARG A 1137 0.28 -13.71 33.63
C ARG A 1137 -0.17 -12.75 34.74
N ASN A 1138 -1.35 -12.16 34.55
CA ASN A 1138 -1.99 -11.20 35.44
C ASN A 1138 -1.03 -10.07 35.83
N SER A 1139 -0.28 -9.57 34.84
CA SER A 1139 0.63 -8.45 34.98
C SER A 1139 -0.12 -7.16 35.33
N SER A 1140 0.53 -6.33 36.14
CA SER A 1140 0.06 -4.99 36.49
C SER A 1140 0.64 -3.90 35.58
N SER A 1141 1.37 -4.27 34.53
CA SER A 1141 1.92 -3.32 33.57
C SER A 1141 0.81 -2.48 32.91
N PRO A 1142 0.93 -1.14 32.88
CA PRO A 1142 -0.02 -0.28 32.20
C PRO A 1142 0.10 -0.36 30.67
N ASP A 1143 1.18 -0.93 30.15
CA ASP A 1143 1.45 -1.04 28.72
C ASP A 1143 0.71 -2.21 28.06
N ILE A 1144 0.15 -3.13 28.85
CA ILE A 1144 -0.81 -4.12 28.35
C ILE A 1144 -2.14 -3.41 28.12
N GLN A 1145 -2.41 -3.08 26.86
CA GLN A 1145 -3.62 -2.37 26.47
C GLN A 1145 -4.85 -3.30 26.45
N GLU A 1146 -6.05 -2.70 26.45
CA GLU A 1146 -7.26 -3.46 26.13
C GLU A 1146 -7.16 -3.94 24.68
N CYS A 1147 -7.22 -5.26 24.49
CA CYS A 1147 -7.13 -5.90 23.19
C CYS A 1147 -8.42 -5.63 22.39
N ASP A 1148 -8.31 -4.82 21.34
CA ASP A 1148 -9.41 -4.52 20.42
C ASP A 1148 -9.76 -5.73 19.52
N VAL A 1149 -10.66 -5.52 18.56
CA VAL A 1149 -11.13 -6.62 17.69
C VAL A 1149 -10.01 -7.14 16.78
N GLU A 1150 -9.11 -6.27 16.33
CA GLU A 1150 -7.98 -6.66 15.47
C GLU A 1150 -6.97 -7.49 16.26
N CYS A 1151 -6.57 -6.99 17.44
CA CYS A 1151 -5.76 -7.71 18.41
C CYS A 1151 -6.38 -9.07 18.77
N LYS A 1152 -7.67 -9.11 19.11
CA LYS A 1152 -8.40 -10.35 19.47
C LYS A 1152 -8.40 -11.33 18.30
N THR A 1153 -8.57 -10.84 17.07
CA THR A 1153 -8.55 -11.67 15.86
C THR A 1153 -7.17 -12.27 15.64
N SER A 1154 -6.11 -11.46 15.70
CA SER A 1154 -4.73 -11.92 15.54
C SER A 1154 -4.37 -12.97 16.59
N GLN A 1155 -4.68 -12.71 17.87
CA GLN A 1155 -4.39 -13.65 18.95
C GLN A 1155 -5.12 -14.99 18.76
N LEU A 1156 -6.41 -14.95 18.40
CA LEU A 1156 -7.19 -16.18 18.23
C LEU A 1156 -6.83 -16.95 16.96
N CYS A 1157 -6.38 -16.25 15.91
CA CYS A 1157 -5.83 -16.85 14.71
C CYS A 1157 -4.60 -17.71 15.04
N PHE A 1158 -3.68 -17.19 15.86
CA PHE A 1158 -2.50 -17.92 16.31
C PHE A 1158 -2.87 -19.25 17.01
N LEU A 1159 -3.90 -19.25 17.87
CA LEU A 1159 -4.32 -20.45 18.61
C LEU A 1159 -4.78 -21.61 17.71
N VAL A 1160 -5.25 -21.32 16.50
CA VAL A 1160 -5.84 -22.31 15.58
C VAL A 1160 -5.05 -22.50 14.28
N ARG A 1161 -3.88 -21.87 14.16
CA ARG A 1161 -3.04 -21.92 12.97
C ARG A 1161 -1.71 -22.58 13.30
N ALA A 1162 -1.57 -23.87 12.98
CA ALA A 1162 -0.31 -24.63 13.15
C ALA A 1162 0.57 -24.70 11.89
N ASP A 1163 0.06 -24.18 10.77
CA ASP A 1163 0.71 -24.03 9.48
C ASP A 1163 0.50 -22.58 9.08
N SER A 1164 1.59 -21.82 9.00
CA SER A 1164 1.54 -20.37 8.79
C SER A 1164 0.95 -19.99 7.42
N SER A 1165 0.83 -20.93 6.48
CA SER A 1165 0.14 -20.74 5.18
C SER A 1165 -1.35 -21.08 5.20
N ASP A 1166 -1.84 -21.85 6.17
CA ASP A 1166 -3.22 -22.38 6.18
C ASP A 1166 -4.13 -21.50 7.04
N LEU A 1167 -4.86 -20.60 6.39
CA LEU A 1167 -5.77 -19.66 7.07
C LEU A 1167 -7.17 -20.25 7.33
N THR A 1168 -7.45 -21.51 6.98
CA THR A 1168 -8.80 -22.08 7.03
C THR A 1168 -9.49 -21.92 8.38
N GLN A 1169 -8.78 -22.25 9.47
CA GLN A 1169 -9.34 -22.14 10.82
C GLN A 1169 -9.32 -20.71 11.36
N CYS A 1170 -8.34 -19.92 10.94
CA CYS A 1170 -8.28 -18.49 11.23
C CYS A 1170 -9.49 -17.75 10.63
N ASP A 1171 -9.87 -18.06 9.40
CA ASP A 1171 -11.07 -17.51 8.75
C ASP A 1171 -12.35 -17.94 9.46
N ALA A 1172 -12.42 -19.21 9.89
CA ALA A 1172 -13.57 -19.75 10.62
C ALA A 1172 -13.76 -19.05 11.99
N ILE A 1173 -12.70 -18.90 12.77
CA ILE A 1173 -12.77 -18.26 14.08
C ILE A 1173 -13.04 -16.76 13.95
N THR A 1174 -12.42 -16.08 12.97
CA THR A 1174 -12.67 -14.67 12.68
C THR A 1174 -14.10 -14.42 12.22
N GLY A 1175 -14.64 -15.32 11.38
CA GLY A 1175 -16.05 -15.29 10.98
C GLY A 1175 -17.01 -15.42 12.16
N SER A 1176 -16.64 -16.17 13.20
CA SER A 1176 -17.44 -16.29 14.42
C SER A 1176 -17.44 -15.01 15.27
N ILE A 1177 -16.31 -14.29 15.34
CA ILE A 1177 -16.20 -12.99 16.03
C ILE A 1177 -17.07 -11.94 15.34
N ARG A 1178 -17.17 -11.98 14.00
CA ARG A 1178 -18.03 -11.06 13.24
C ARG A 1178 -19.53 -11.37 13.36
N GLN A 1179 -19.90 -12.56 13.81
CA GLN A 1179 -21.30 -13.01 13.96
C GLN A 1179 -21.84 -12.88 15.40
N ALA A 1180 -20.96 -12.87 16.40
CA ALA A 1180 -21.28 -12.68 17.82
C ALA A 1180 -21.44 -11.19 18.16
#